data_AF-A0A1Y5HRY0-F1
#
_entry.id   AF-A0A1Y5HRY0-F1
#
_cell.length_a   1.000
_cell.length_b   1.000
_cell.length_c   1.000
_cell.angle_alpha   90.00
_cell.angle_beta   90.00
_cell.angle_gamma   90.00
#
_symmetry.space_group_name_H-M   'P 1'
#
loop_
_entity.id
_entity.type
_entity.pdbx_description
1 polymer ?
#
loop_
_entity_poly.entity_id
_entity_poly.type
_entity_poly.pdbx_seq_one_letter_code
_entity_poly.pdbx_strand_id
1 'polypeptide(L)'
;MPHYQTPVKPLALAIALASSQAYGITCTQDFNVTSQTELDAALNSIINSCGSAANPYTIGLADSLSGSSVVINDSIVLNTIELEISGPEAANVTLKLEESPSQAESRVANIRIVESGHLSLKDLTLDGDSSAEVDDYRVTALLHLESGKLDLDNVLLQNYYSHDDGAIQSSGTTMISDSTFQGITSDDPGSIVSADSGSLIIEDSVFDGNHVGDSAGVIAAFESATLTITDSEFTNNSTDNNGGVLYAANSTVNIDGSTFSNNSSTKSTGKGGALYIEQSSLVINDSVFTGNKASNNSNGEGGAIYIYDQSGTELTRTISKSSFINNTATNGGAISVLGDNNGIAGDINITDTLFEGNTASNSEVGSGGAIDLHTENSNGLTVTIDRSLFHNNDADDHAGAINFEDSSGSTDVFIISNSTLSNNTSRSSGGIRYSGGYGNGTTIANSTIINNTSSIANSGSALYAQGVTAGADIEITNSIISGNTGGAGQVCANEASHNFSYKSSFVSNDDSGSNCLNNTADEASQVGTLANTLDPLLATLADNGGFTKTYSPQRGSSVIDAGDVNFTSDGTDQRGLQRVINSRVDMGAVEFSGSVPVLSQIDISALSEMEITENTQVDINLSDYFTSTDGGDLTYAVTGLPAGLSVNAETGAISGIVTEAGTFTLSIRIENDYGLFLNKEVEVIVLAEPEVEEPEAEVKETETEAETSSSSSSGGPINPWFAALIAMIAFVRVGTRVKR
;
A
#
# COMPACT_ATOMS: atom_id res chain seq x y z
N MET A 1 -26.23 -20.02 31.94
CA MET A 1 -27.31 -20.03 32.96
C MET A 1 -27.17 -21.26 33.84
N PRO A 2 -27.23 -21.11 35.17
CA PRO A 2 -28.47 -21.44 35.88
C PRO A 2 -29.00 -20.27 36.73
N HIS A 3 -30.30 -20.26 37.03
CA HIS A 3 -30.91 -19.23 37.88
C HIS A 3 -30.54 -19.39 39.36
N TYR A 4 -30.12 -18.29 40.00
CA TYR A 4 -30.25 -18.10 41.44
C TYR A 4 -31.32 -17.02 41.70
N GLN A 5 -32.44 -17.40 42.32
CA GLN A 5 -33.39 -16.46 42.91
C GLN A 5 -33.10 -16.33 44.40
N THR A 6 -32.75 -15.11 44.84
CA THR A 6 -32.74 -14.73 46.25
C THR A 6 -33.55 -13.45 46.45
N PRO A 7 -34.32 -13.32 47.55
CA PRO A 7 -35.34 -12.27 47.66
C PRO A 7 -34.74 -10.91 48.02
N VAL A 8 -35.16 -9.87 47.29
CA VAL A 8 -34.86 -8.47 47.59
C VAL A 8 -35.42 -8.11 48.98
N LYS A 9 -34.55 -7.70 49.90
CA LYS A 9 -34.92 -6.90 51.06
C LYS A 9 -34.91 -5.42 50.65
N PRO A 10 -35.88 -4.60 51.09
CA PRO A 10 -35.81 -3.17 50.85
C PRO A 10 -34.62 -2.57 51.60
N LEU A 11 -33.72 -1.90 50.87
CA LEU A 11 -32.64 -1.12 51.46
C LEU A 11 -33.24 0.11 52.17
N ALA A 12 -32.88 0.34 53.42
CA ALA A 12 -33.38 1.50 54.16
C ALA A 12 -32.49 2.72 53.85
N LEU A 13 -33.07 3.76 53.23
CA LEU A 13 -32.39 5.01 52.91
C LEU A 13 -31.92 5.70 54.20
N ALA A 14 -30.64 5.55 54.52
CA ALA A 14 -30.01 6.12 55.70
C ALA A 14 -29.64 7.59 55.47
N ILE A 15 -30.61 8.50 55.58
CA ILE A 15 -30.39 9.94 55.45
C ILE A 15 -29.49 10.41 56.60
N ALA A 16 -28.19 10.58 56.32
CA ALA A 16 -27.21 11.14 57.25
C ALA A 16 -27.39 12.66 57.38
N LEU A 17 -28.21 13.08 58.33
CA LEU A 17 -28.40 14.50 58.66
C LEU A 17 -27.16 15.08 59.36
N ALA A 18 -26.13 15.41 58.57
CA ALA A 18 -25.06 16.29 58.99
C ALA A 18 -25.62 17.69 59.32
N SER A 19 -25.08 18.34 60.36
CA SER A 19 -25.66 19.58 60.88
C SER A 19 -25.34 20.79 60.01
N SER A 20 -26.35 21.36 59.36
CA SER A 20 -26.18 22.55 58.50
C SER A 20 -25.81 23.80 59.31
N GLN A 21 -24.57 24.27 59.14
CA GLN A 21 -24.31 25.71 59.23
C GLN A 21 -24.84 26.35 57.96
N ALA A 22 -25.96 27.06 58.07
CA ALA A 22 -26.52 27.81 56.97
C ALA A 22 -25.65 29.04 56.65
N TYR A 23 -24.63 28.84 55.82
CA TYR A 23 -24.11 29.92 54.99
C TYR A 23 -25.24 30.47 54.11
N GLY A 24 -25.20 31.77 53.84
CA GLY A 24 -26.23 32.44 53.04
C GLY A 24 -26.09 32.10 51.56
N ILE A 25 -26.57 30.91 51.16
CA ILE A 25 -26.47 30.43 49.78
C ILE A 25 -27.24 31.37 48.86
N THR A 26 -26.52 31.91 47.87
CA THR A 26 -27.07 32.61 46.72
C THR A 26 -26.60 31.83 45.50
N CYS A 27 -27.50 31.37 44.63
CA CYS A 27 -27.11 30.72 43.39
C CYS A 27 -26.52 31.74 42.41
N THR A 28 -25.22 32.01 42.56
CA THR A 28 -24.37 32.60 41.52
C THR A 28 -24.15 31.58 40.40
N GLN A 29 -23.94 32.04 39.16
CA GLN A 29 -23.47 31.17 38.09
C GLN A 29 -21.97 30.91 38.25
N ASP A 30 -21.20 31.97 38.53
CA ASP A 30 -19.75 31.88 38.63
C ASP A 30 -19.24 31.79 40.08
N PHE A 31 -18.30 30.88 40.32
CA PHE A 31 -17.54 30.73 41.56
C PHE A 31 -16.04 30.82 41.26
N ASN A 32 -15.31 31.56 42.11
CA ASN A 32 -13.85 31.62 42.08
C ASN A 32 -13.33 31.07 43.42
N VAL A 33 -12.62 29.96 43.37
CA VAL A 33 -12.29 29.10 44.52
C VAL A 33 -10.79 29.18 44.83
N THR A 34 -10.46 29.50 46.07
CA THR A 34 -9.06 29.63 46.55
C THR A 34 -8.69 28.57 47.59
N SER A 35 -9.62 27.70 47.97
CA SER A 35 -9.43 26.67 49.01
C SER A 35 -10.45 25.53 48.92
N GLN A 36 -10.12 24.36 49.49
CA GLN A 36 -11.02 23.20 49.59
C GLN A 36 -12.42 23.58 50.12
N THR A 37 -12.49 24.34 51.21
CA THR A 37 -13.76 24.72 51.85
C THR A 37 -14.63 25.62 50.97
N GLU A 38 -14.05 26.33 50.00
CA GLU A 38 -14.80 27.09 49.00
C GLU A 38 -15.29 26.19 47.86
N LEU A 39 -14.53 25.15 47.48
CA LEU A 39 -14.98 24.11 46.55
C LEU A 39 -16.17 23.32 47.12
N ASP A 40 -16.05 22.83 48.36
CA ASP A 40 -17.12 22.13 49.09
C ASP A 40 -18.41 22.97 49.14
N ALA A 41 -18.28 24.27 49.37
CA ALA A 41 -19.41 25.21 49.45
C ALA A 41 -20.03 25.51 48.07
N ALA A 42 -19.22 25.64 47.01
CA ALA A 42 -19.69 25.86 45.65
C ALA A 42 -20.46 24.64 45.12
N LEU A 43 -19.88 23.44 45.22
CA LEU A 43 -20.50 22.19 44.79
C LEU A 43 -21.83 21.93 45.53
N ASN A 44 -21.83 22.05 46.86
CA ASN A 44 -23.04 21.85 47.67
C ASN A 44 -24.12 22.91 47.37
N SER A 45 -23.73 24.16 47.08
CA SER A 45 -24.66 25.19 46.60
C SER A 45 -25.32 24.76 45.29
N ILE A 46 -24.52 24.42 44.27
CA ILE A 46 -25.01 24.07 42.94
C ILE A 46 -25.89 22.81 42.99
N ILE A 47 -25.40 21.71 43.55
CA ILE A 47 -26.06 20.39 43.50
C ILE A 47 -27.32 20.34 44.37
N ASN A 48 -27.27 20.86 45.60
CA ASN A 48 -28.36 20.69 46.58
C ASN A 48 -29.30 21.89 46.72
N SER A 49 -28.90 23.08 46.23
CA SER A 49 -29.66 24.33 46.44
C SER A 49 -30.06 25.06 45.16
N CYS A 50 -29.40 24.77 44.04
CA CYS A 50 -29.69 25.37 42.74
C CYS A 50 -30.41 24.36 41.83
N GLY A 51 -31.23 24.87 40.90
CA GLY A 51 -31.92 24.06 39.90
C GLY A 51 -31.28 24.22 38.52
N SER A 52 -31.88 23.62 37.49
CA SER A 52 -31.49 23.85 36.10
C SER A 52 -31.59 25.34 35.73
N ALA A 53 -30.46 25.90 35.33
CA ALA A 53 -30.32 27.25 34.82
C ALA A 53 -30.38 27.26 33.27
N ALA A 54 -30.33 28.45 32.67
CA ALA A 54 -30.29 28.61 31.22
C ALA A 54 -28.86 28.76 30.64
N ASN A 55 -27.85 28.71 31.51
CA ASN A 55 -26.42 28.76 31.23
C ASN A 55 -25.73 27.77 32.19
N PRO A 56 -24.47 27.36 31.95
CA PRO A 56 -23.64 26.65 32.92
C PRO A 56 -23.49 27.39 34.26
N TYR A 57 -23.21 26.62 35.31
CA TYR A 57 -22.50 27.06 36.50
C TYR A 57 -21.00 26.88 36.27
N THR A 58 -20.16 27.80 36.72
CA THR A 58 -18.70 27.73 36.55
C THR A 58 -17.98 27.74 37.90
N ILE A 59 -16.95 26.90 38.04
CA ILE A 59 -16.06 26.88 39.21
C ILE A 59 -14.61 27.02 38.73
N GLY A 60 -14.10 28.25 38.72
CA GLY A 60 -12.70 28.53 38.45
C GLY A 60 -11.83 28.31 39.69
N LEU A 61 -10.81 27.46 39.58
CA LEU A 61 -9.80 27.22 40.60
C LEU A 61 -8.66 28.24 40.43
N ALA A 62 -8.46 29.11 41.42
CA ALA A 62 -7.53 30.23 41.30
C ALA A 62 -6.05 29.80 41.27
N ASP A 63 -5.19 30.62 40.64
CA ASP A 63 -3.71 30.49 40.61
C ASP A 63 -3.07 30.12 41.97
N SER A 64 -3.68 30.55 43.08
CA SER A 64 -3.23 30.23 44.45
C SER A 64 -3.28 28.75 44.82
N LEU A 65 -4.00 27.93 44.04
CA LEU A 65 -4.08 26.47 44.17
C LEU A 65 -3.09 25.73 43.26
N SER A 66 -2.34 26.42 42.39
CA SER A 66 -1.28 25.86 41.51
C SER A 66 -0.42 24.82 42.23
N GLY A 67 -0.37 23.58 41.71
CA GLY A 67 0.42 22.49 42.29
C GLY A 67 -0.06 22.00 43.66
N SER A 68 -1.29 22.34 44.06
CA SER A 68 -2.00 21.78 45.22
C SER A 68 -3.04 20.77 44.77
N SER A 69 -3.44 19.87 45.66
CA SER A 69 -4.58 18.98 45.47
C SER A 69 -5.83 19.53 46.18
N VAL A 70 -6.97 19.46 45.50
CA VAL A 70 -8.32 19.61 46.05
C VAL A 70 -9.10 18.32 45.79
N VAL A 71 -10.04 17.97 46.66
CA VAL A 71 -10.68 16.64 46.71
C VAL A 71 -12.19 16.75 46.56
N ILE A 72 -12.82 15.89 45.75
CA ILE A 72 -14.28 15.67 45.79
C ILE A 72 -14.54 14.44 46.66
N ASN A 73 -15.01 14.69 47.89
CA ASN A 73 -15.14 13.69 48.97
C ASN A 73 -16.53 13.00 49.03
N ASP A 74 -17.53 13.57 48.36
CA ASP A 74 -18.92 13.10 48.31
C ASP A 74 -19.31 12.88 46.83
N SER A 75 -19.99 11.77 46.52
CA SER A 75 -20.40 11.45 45.16
C SER A 75 -21.41 12.46 44.59
N ILE A 76 -21.05 13.09 43.47
CA ILE A 76 -21.87 14.09 42.77
C ILE A 76 -22.86 13.41 41.83
N VAL A 77 -24.06 13.98 41.68
CA VAL A 77 -25.03 13.58 40.63
C VAL A 77 -25.51 14.83 39.89
N LEU A 78 -25.26 14.89 38.58
CA LEU A 78 -25.70 15.96 37.67
C LEU A 78 -26.85 15.46 36.79
N ASN A 79 -28.00 16.14 36.78
CA ASN A 79 -29.23 15.66 36.13
C ASN A 79 -29.80 16.59 35.04
N THR A 80 -30.00 17.87 35.35
CA THR A 80 -30.35 18.93 34.38
C THR A 80 -29.48 20.17 34.61
N ILE A 81 -28.34 19.95 35.29
CA ILE A 81 -27.34 20.94 35.63
C ILE A 81 -26.21 20.83 34.61
N GLU A 82 -25.81 21.97 34.07
CA GLU A 82 -24.61 22.18 33.27
C GLU A 82 -23.56 22.82 34.19
N LEU A 83 -22.38 22.20 34.30
CA LEU A 83 -21.33 22.57 35.25
C LEU A 83 -19.96 22.53 34.58
N GLU A 84 -19.22 23.63 34.65
CA GLU A 84 -17.80 23.72 34.30
C GLU A 84 -16.96 23.78 35.58
N ILE A 85 -15.87 23.01 35.63
CA ILE A 85 -14.79 23.18 36.61
C ILE A 85 -13.48 23.38 35.85
N SER A 86 -12.92 24.59 35.97
CA SER A 86 -11.74 25.03 35.20
C SER A 86 -10.56 25.35 36.12
N GLY A 87 -9.38 24.83 35.77
CA GLY A 87 -8.11 25.18 36.39
C GLY A 87 -7.53 26.49 35.85
N PRO A 88 -6.41 26.98 36.41
CA PRO A 88 -5.72 28.15 35.89
C PRO A 88 -4.72 27.73 34.79
N GLU A 89 -4.93 28.23 33.56
CA GLU A 89 -4.18 27.96 32.31
C GLU A 89 -2.66 27.73 32.45
N ALA A 90 -2.01 28.39 33.43
CA ALA A 90 -0.57 28.42 33.60
C ALA A 90 0.01 27.37 34.57
N ALA A 91 -0.80 26.67 35.36
CA ALA A 91 -0.32 25.64 36.29
C ALA A 91 -1.43 24.71 36.82
N ASN A 92 -1.29 23.40 36.55
CA ASN A 92 -2.24 22.37 36.94
C ASN A 92 -2.58 22.42 38.44
N VAL A 93 -3.89 22.46 38.73
CA VAL A 93 -4.44 22.07 40.04
C VAL A 93 -4.83 20.60 39.94
N THR A 94 -4.50 19.81 40.96
CA THR A 94 -4.90 18.40 41.01
C THR A 94 -6.28 18.29 41.63
N LEU A 95 -7.27 17.83 40.85
CA LEU A 95 -8.57 17.40 41.35
C LEU A 95 -8.50 15.90 41.64
N LYS A 96 -8.46 15.57 42.93
CA LYS A 96 -8.54 14.20 43.43
C LYS A 96 -9.98 13.76 43.61
N LEU A 97 -10.22 12.47 43.36
CA LEU A 97 -11.52 11.82 43.47
C LEU A 97 -11.44 10.69 44.53
N GLU A 98 -11.26 11.06 45.80
CA GLU A 98 -11.13 10.10 46.91
C GLU A 98 -12.51 9.59 47.37
N GLU A 99 -12.71 8.27 47.42
CA GLU A 99 -13.93 7.68 47.99
C GLU A 99 -13.92 7.78 49.54
N SER A 100 -15.06 8.13 50.15
CA SER A 100 -15.15 8.32 51.59
C SER A 100 -14.89 7.00 52.35
N PRO A 101 -13.88 6.90 53.25
CA PRO A 101 -13.45 5.66 53.92
C PRO A 101 -14.44 5.16 55.01
N SER A 102 -15.72 5.48 54.86
CA SER A 102 -16.83 5.06 55.72
C SER A 102 -17.80 4.07 55.05
N GLN A 103 -17.71 3.84 53.74
CA GLN A 103 -18.67 3.06 52.95
C GLN A 103 -18.10 1.76 52.34
N ALA A 104 -17.49 0.92 53.19
CA ALA A 104 -16.73 -0.29 52.80
C ALA A 104 -17.49 -1.43 52.05
N GLU A 105 -18.69 -1.19 51.53
CA GLU A 105 -19.44 -2.10 50.63
C GLU A 105 -20.20 -1.34 49.49
N SER A 106 -19.98 -0.03 49.30
CA SER A 106 -20.83 0.80 48.41
C SER A 106 -20.13 1.22 47.11
N ARG A 107 -20.47 0.53 46.02
CA ARG A 107 -20.09 0.89 44.64
C ARG A 107 -20.66 2.27 44.25
N VAL A 108 -19.91 3.37 44.35
CA VAL A 108 -20.40 4.71 43.97
C VAL A 108 -19.35 5.55 43.24
N ALA A 109 -19.56 5.75 41.94
CA ALA A 109 -18.77 6.66 41.11
C ALA A 109 -18.72 8.08 41.70
N ASN A 110 -17.54 8.72 41.67
CA ASN A 110 -17.34 10.05 42.27
C ASN A 110 -18.19 11.13 41.59
N ILE A 111 -18.43 11.02 40.28
CA ILE A 111 -19.42 11.85 39.57
C ILE A 111 -20.30 10.97 38.67
N ARG A 112 -21.62 11.04 38.87
CA ARG A 112 -22.63 10.51 37.95
C ARG A 112 -23.30 11.61 37.16
N ILE A 113 -23.53 11.35 35.87
CA ILE A 113 -24.28 12.23 34.97
C ILE A 113 -25.48 11.45 34.43
N VAL A 114 -26.66 12.04 34.53
CA VAL A 114 -27.95 11.43 34.18
C VAL A 114 -28.85 12.42 33.46
N GLU A 115 -29.94 11.94 32.85
CA GLU A 115 -30.98 12.74 32.18
C GLU A 115 -30.41 13.64 31.06
N SER A 116 -30.15 14.92 31.36
CA SER A 116 -29.49 15.87 30.44
C SER A 116 -28.41 16.69 31.16
N GLY A 117 -27.76 16.10 32.16
CA GLY A 117 -26.65 16.71 32.88
C GLY A 117 -25.43 16.87 31.97
N HIS A 118 -24.58 17.84 32.29
CA HIS A 118 -23.38 18.13 31.52
C HIS A 118 -22.27 18.59 32.45
N LEU A 119 -21.15 17.89 32.43
CA LEU A 119 -19.90 18.31 33.08
C LEU A 119 -18.88 18.72 32.02
N SER A 120 -18.22 19.86 32.22
CA SER A 120 -16.96 20.18 31.56
C SER A 120 -15.86 20.27 32.62
N LEU A 121 -14.72 19.63 32.35
CA LEU A 121 -13.50 19.72 33.16
C LEU A 121 -12.39 20.28 32.28
N LYS A 122 -11.72 21.35 32.74
CA LYS A 122 -10.77 22.09 31.92
C LYS A 122 -9.48 22.46 32.65
N ASP A 123 -8.34 22.46 31.93
CA ASP A 123 -7.03 22.97 32.37
C ASP A 123 -6.55 22.40 33.73
N LEU A 124 -6.77 21.11 33.97
CA LEU A 124 -6.58 20.48 35.28
C LEU A 124 -5.99 19.06 35.21
N THR A 125 -5.49 18.56 36.36
CA THR A 125 -5.06 17.17 36.50
C THR A 125 -6.06 16.39 37.33
N LEU A 126 -6.57 15.29 36.77
CA LEU A 126 -7.28 14.25 37.50
C LEU A 126 -6.26 13.22 38.00
N ASP A 127 -6.25 12.98 39.30
CA ASP A 127 -5.36 12.00 39.93
C ASP A 127 -6.18 10.96 40.71
N GLY A 128 -6.03 9.69 40.33
CA GLY A 128 -6.76 8.56 40.91
C GLY A 128 -6.19 8.01 42.23
N ASP A 129 -5.10 8.58 42.73
CA ASP A 129 -4.35 8.15 43.92
C ASP A 129 -3.88 6.68 43.92
N SER A 130 -2.82 6.43 43.15
CA SER A 130 -2.10 5.15 43.11
C SER A 130 -1.42 4.73 44.42
N SER A 131 -1.58 5.45 45.54
CA SER A 131 -1.17 4.94 46.85
C SER A 131 -2.13 3.89 47.42
N ALA A 132 -3.28 3.68 46.76
CA ALA A 132 -4.31 2.73 47.16
C ALA A 132 -4.06 1.26 46.73
N GLU A 133 -2.89 0.68 47.05
CA GLU A 133 -2.80 -0.78 47.26
C GLU A 133 -3.58 -1.16 48.55
N VAL A 134 -4.91 -1.01 48.55
CA VAL A 134 -5.78 -1.36 49.68
C VAL A 134 -6.58 -2.62 49.35
N ASP A 135 -6.21 -3.70 50.03
CA ASP A 135 -6.82 -5.04 49.99
C ASP A 135 -8.32 -5.06 49.60
N ASP A 136 -8.65 -5.60 48.42
CA ASP A 136 -10.00 -6.04 48.00
C ASP A 136 -11.08 -4.94 47.82
N TYR A 137 -10.70 -3.65 47.74
CA TYR A 137 -11.65 -2.54 47.52
C TYR A 137 -11.92 -2.23 46.05
N ARG A 138 -13.19 -2.37 45.66
CA ARG A 138 -13.71 -2.11 44.30
C ARG A 138 -14.00 -0.62 44.08
N VAL A 139 -13.01 0.12 43.57
CA VAL A 139 -13.24 1.46 43.01
C VAL A 139 -14.08 1.32 41.74
N THR A 140 -15.26 1.94 41.71
CA THR A 140 -16.06 2.12 40.48
C THR A 140 -15.53 3.28 39.64
N ALA A 141 -16.01 3.43 38.40
CA ALA A 141 -15.62 4.51 37.50
C ALA A 141 -15.59 5.91 38.16
N LEU A 142 -14.57 6.71 37.86
CA LEU A 142 -14.45 8.09 38.36
C LEU A 142 -15.62 8.94 37.86
N LEU A 143 -15.92 8.80 36.57
CA LEU A 143 -16.95 9.53 35.83
C LEU A 143 -17.88 8.50 35.16
N HIS A 144 -19.16 8.48 35.55
CA HIS A 144 -20.15 7.53 35.02
C HIS A 144 -21.37 8.25 34.44
N LEU A 145 -21.57 8.17 33.13
CA LEU A 145 -22.71 8.77 32.44
C LEU A 145 -23.74 7.71 32.07
N GLU A 146 -24.91 7.74 32.72
CA GLU A 146 -26.09 6.99 32.26
C GLU A 146 -26.77 7.70 31.07
N SER A 147 -26.46 8.98 30.88
CA SER A 147 -26.96 9.89 29.84
C SER A 147 -26.28 11.26 30.01
N GLY A 148 -26.61 12.25 29.17
CA GLY A 148 -26.05 13.59 29.27
C GLY A 148 -24.69 13.71 28.58
N LYS A 149 -23.81 14.56 29.13
CA LYS A 149 -22.53 14.94 28.52
C LYS A 149 -21.35 15.02 29.49
N LEU A 150 -20.17 14.70 28.99
CA LEU A 150 -18.86 15.00 29.60
C LEU A 150 -17.92 15.57 28.55
N ASP A 151 -17.40 16.76 28.79
CA ASP A 151 -16.34 17.35 27.97
C ASP A 151 -15.06 17.46 28.82
N LEU A 152 -13.94 16.90 28.36
CA LEU A 152 -12.61 17.02 28.95
C LEU A 152 -11.73 17.83 28.00
N ASP A 153 -11.22 18.98 28.45
CA ASP A 153 -10.49 19.94 27.62
C ASP A 153 -9.16 20.33 28.28
N ASN A 154 -8.02 19.96 27.69
CA ASN A 154 -6.69 20.12 28.29
C ASN A 154 -6.62 19.51 29.72
N VAL A 155 -7.04 18.23 29.83
CA VAL A 155 -7.06 17.46 31.08
C VAL A 155 -5.96 16.40 31.07
N LEU A 156 -5.18 16.32 32.15
CA LEU A 156 -4.27 15.20 32.41
C LEU A 156 -4.92 14.21 33.38
N LEU A 157 -5.26 13.00 32.94
CA LEU A 157 -5.63 11.88 33.81
C LEU A 157 -4.41 10.98 34.05
N GLN A 158 -4.06 10.79 35.32
CA GLN A 158 -2.88 10.02 35.75
C GLN A 158 -3.16 9.20 37.02
N ASN A 159 -2.27 8.26 37.33
CA ASN A 159 -2.22 7.52 38.61
C ASN A 159 -3.52 6.79 39.00
N TYR A 160 -4.42 6.51 38.05
CA TYR A 160 -5.62 5.72 38.32
C TYR A 160 -5.31 4.23 38.25
N TYR A 161 -5.78 3.51 39.26
CA TYR A 161 -5.77 2.06 39.33
C TYR A 161 -7.17 1.59 39.71
N SER A 162 -7.72 0.62 38.95
CA SER A 162 -9.02 0.02 39.26
C SER A 162 -8.99 -1.49 39.15
N HIS A 163 -9.93 -2.14 39.85
CA HIS A 163 -10.18 -3.57 39.70
C HIS A 163 -11.31 -3.79 38.70
N ASP A 164 -12.57 -3.52 39.11
CA ASP A 164 -13.78 -3.92 38.37
C ASP A 164 -14.20 -2.98 37.20
N ASP A 165 -14.08 -1.64 37.33
CA ASP A 165 -14.67 -0.67 36.39
C ASP A 165 -13.60 0.30 35.80
N GLY A 166 -13.83 0.85 34.60
CA GLY A 166 -12.90 1.80 33.94
C GLY A 166 -13.01 3.25 34.45
N ALA A 167 -12.01 4.10 34.18
CA ALA A 167 -11.98 5.48 34.69
C ALA A 167 -13.18 6.32 34.24
N ILE A 168 -13.62 6.15 32.99
CA ILE A 168 -14.80 6.78 32.41
C ILE A 168 -15.70 5.70 31.82
N GLN A 169 -16.99 5.73 32.16
CA GLN A 169 -18.02 4.91 31.51
C GLN A 169 -19.14 5.81 30.99
N SER A 170 -19.56 5.64 29.74
CA SER A 170 -20.49 6.59 29.09
C SER A 170 -21.54 5.96 28.16
N SER A 171 -22.80 6.02 28.57
CA SER A 171 -23.97 5.98 27.68
C SER A 171 -24.44 7.39 27.23
N GLY A 172 -23.64 8.42 27.51
CA GLY A 172 -23.89 9.81 27.11
C GLY A 172 -23.15 10.19 25.82
N THR A 173 -22.85 11.48 25.69
CA THR A 173 -21.80 11.96 24.79
C THR A 173 -20.56 12.31 25.61
N THR A 174 -19.40 11.81 25.23
CA THR A 174 -18.12 12.15 25.85
C THR A 174 -17.19 12.75 24.79
N MET A 175 -16.64 13.92 25.08
CA MET A 175 -15.65 14.61 24.27
C MET A 175 -14.34 14.72 25.07
N ILE A 176 -13.23 14.43 24.42
CA ILE A 176 -11.87 14.49 24.98
C ILE A 176 -11.02 15.29 23.98
N SER A 177 -10.67 16.53 24.32
CA SER A 177 -9.86 17.45 23.50
C SER A 177 -8.57 17.87 24.24
N ASP A 178 -7.47 18.03 23.50
CA ASP A 178 -6.16 18.49 24.02
C ASP A 178 -5.64 17.71 25.26
N SER A 179 -6.15 16.50 25.51
CA SER A 179 -6.05 15.83 26.83
C SER A 179 -5.06 14.67 26.82
N THR A 180 -4.52 14.34 27.99
CA THR A 180 -3.51 13.27 28.16
C THR A 180 -3.97 12.23 29.19
N PHE A 181 -3.91 10.96 28.81
CA PHE A 181 -4.20 9.79 29.65
C PHE A 181 -2.90 8.98 29.77
N GLN A 182 -2.25 8.98 30.94
CA GLN A 182 -0.91 8.39 31.09
C GLN A 182 -0.77 7.46 32.30
N GLY A 183 -0.18 6.29 32.06
CA GLY A 183 0.21 5.33 33.11
C GLY A 183 -0.95 4.77 33.93
N ILE A 184 -2.17 4.79 33.38
CA ILE A 184 -3.37 4.26 34.02
C ILE A 184 -3.37 2.74 33.91
N THR A 185 -3.78 2.05 34.98
CA THR A 185 -3.85 0.57 35.01
C THR A 185 -5.25 0.10 35.46
N SER A 186 -5.76 -0.98 34.87
CA SER A 186 -6.99 -1.64 35.31
C SER A 186 -6.82 -3.15 35.27
N ASP A 187 -7.23 -3.86 36.32
CA ASP A 187 -6.99 -5.30 36.48
C ASP A 187 -8.05 -6.18 35.79
N ASP A 188 -9.32 -6.17 36.24
CA ASP A 188 -10.36 -7.05 35.69
C ASP A 188 -11.80 -6.74 36.22
N PRO A 189 -12.83 -6.50 35.38
CA PRO A 189 -12.84 -6.47 33.91
C PRO A 189 -13.17 -5.09 33.30
N GLY A 190 -12.17 -4.22 33.19
CA GLY A 190 -12.32 -2.84 32.74
C GLY A 190 -12.06 -2.55 31.25
N SER A 191 -12.15 -1.25 30.96
CA SER A 191 -11.39 -0.46 29.97
C SER A 191 -10.86 0.78 30.72
N ILE A 192 -10.34 1.82 30.05
CA ILE A 192 -10.11 3.12 30.71
C ILE A 192 -11.21 4.13 30.33
N VAL A 193 -11.71 4.07 29.10
CA VAL A 193 -12.88 4.83 28.63
C VAL A 193 -13.84 3.90 27.89
N SER A 194 -15.07 3.68 28.39
CA SER A 194 -16.13 2.96 27.67
C SER A 194 -17.20 3.88 27.10
N ALA A 195 -17.67 3.53 25.89
CA ALA A 195 -18.85 4.10 25.25
C ALA A 195 -19.90 2.99 25.06
N ASP A 196 -20.96 3.03 25.85
CA ASP A 196 -21.98 1.98 25.95
C ASP A 196 -23.30 2.50 25.37
N SER A 197 -23.54 2.28 24.06
CA SER A 197 -24.59 2.91 23.21
C SER A 197 -24.50 4.44 23.04
N GLY A 198 -23.50 5.09 23.66
CA GLY A 198 -23.26 6.53 23.60
C GLY A 198 -22.45 6.98 22.38
N SER A 199 -21.86 8.17 22.48
CA SER A 199 -20.86 8.66 21.53
C SER A 199 -19.61 9.12 22.25
N LEU A 200 -18.44 8.71 21.75
CA LEU A 200 -17.13 9.10 22.25
C LEU A 200 -16.35 9.79 21.13
N ILE A 201 -15.86 10.99 21.40
CA ILE A 201 -15.10 11.82 20.49
C ILE A 201 -13.75 12.11 21.17
N ILE A 202 -12.66 11.81 20.48
CA ILE A 202 -11.29 12.03 20.94
C ILE A 202 -10.55 12.83 19.86
N GLU A 203 -10.12 14.04 20.20
CA GLU A 203 -9.52 15.02 19.28
C GLU A 203 -8.23 15.59 19.91
N ASP A 204 -7.17 15.77 19.12
CA ASP A 204 -5.88 16.35 19.56
C ASP A 204 -5.29 15.77 20.87
N SER A 205 -5.57 14.50 21.18
CA SER A 205 -5.34 13.91 22.52
C SER A 205 -4.35 12.74 22.53
N VAL A 206 -3.76 12.46 23.69
CA VAL A 206 -2.67 11.49 23.89
C VAL A 206 -3.03 10.42 24.91
N PHE A 207 -2.82 9.15 24.55
CA PHE A 207 -2.89 8.01 25.46
C PHE A 207 -1.53 7.29 25.46
N ASP A 208 -0.75 7.42 26.53
CA ASP A 208 0.60 6.86 26.66
C ASP A 208 0.74 5.85 27.81
N GLY A 209 1.25 4.66 27.48
CA GLY A 209 1.73 3.68 28.47
C GLY A 209 0.66 3.13 29.41
N ASN A 210 -0.60 3.15 28.98
CA ASN A 210 -1.72 2.63 29.79
C ASN A 210 -1.87 1.11 29.65
N HIS A 211 -2.44 0.46 30.67
CA HIS A 211 -2.60 -0.99 30.72
C HIS A 211 -4.00 -1.41 31.18
N VAL A 212 -4.57 -2.45 30.55
CA VAL A 212 -5.77 -3.16 31.03
C VAL A 212 -5.46 -4.65 31.06
N GLY A 213 -5.88 -5.36 32.12
CA GLY A 213 -5.68 -6.80 32.27
C GLY A 213 -6.57 -7.63 31.35
N ASP A 214 -7.34 -8.58 31.91
CA ASP A 214 -7.82 -9.75 31.16
C ASP A 214 -9.07 -9.49 30.26
N SER A 215 -9.30 -8.22 29.91
CA SER A 215 -10.60 -7.69 29.45
C SER A 215 -10.53 -6.86 28.14
N ALA A 216 -11.11 -5.65 28.09
CA ALA A 216 -11.30 -4.89 26.86
C ALA A 216 -10.12 -3.95 26.55
N GLY A 217 -10.24 -3.18 25.46
CA GLY A 217 -9.28 -2.13 25.09
C GLY A 217 -9.11 -1.07 26.17
N VAL A 218 -8.02 -0.28 26.09
CA VAL A 218 -7.90 1.00 26.81
C VAL A 218 -9.12 1.90 26.52
N ILE A 219 -9.66 1.82 25.31
CA ILE A 219 -10.98 2.32 24.93
C ILE A 219 -11.88 1.12 24.59
N ALA A 220 -13.14 1.19 25.00
CA ALA A 220 -14.19 0.25 24.61
C ALA A 220 -15.37 0.97 23.95
N ALA A 221 -15.97 0.38 22.91
CA ALA A 221 -17.16 0.90 22.23
C ALA A 221 -18.17 -0.22 21.96
N PHE A 222 -19.33 -0.16 22.60
CA PHE A 222 -20.31 -1.25 22.65
C PHE A 222 -21.75 -0.78 22.39
N GLU A 223 -22.65 -1.73 22.13
CA GLU A 223 -24.12 -1.53 22.05
C GLU A 223 -24.58 -0.42 21.07
N SER A 224 -24.04 -0.39 19.85
CA SER A 224 -24.28 0.65 18.83
C SER A 224 -23.69 2.04 19.13
N ALA A 225 -22.64 2.09 19.97
CA ALA A 225 -21.88 3.33 20.18
C ALA A 225 -21.23 3.86 18.89
N THR A 226 -20.99 5.18 18.86
CA THR A 226 -20.23 5.85 17.81
C THR A 226 -18.94 6.45 18.38
N LEU A 227 -17.81 5.91 17.95
CA LEU A 227 -16.47 6.38 18.27
C LEU A 227 -15.89 7.17 17.09
N THR A 228 -15.38 8.37 17.38
CA THR A 228 -14.59 9.18 16.46
C THR A 228 -13.27 9.54 17.11
N ILE A 229 -12.17 9.31 16.39
CA ILE A 229 -10.80 9.64 16.81
C ILE A 229 -10.17 10.51 15.71
N THR A 230 -9.71 11.70 16.05
CA THR A 230 -9.13 12.69 15.12
C THR A 230 -7.78 13.18 15.66
N ASP A 231 -6.76 13.25 14.80
CA ASP A 231 -5.45 13.88 15.08
C ASP A 231 -4.80 13.49 16.44
N SER A 232 -5.04 12.26 16.91
CA SER A 232 -4.69 11.80 18.26
C SER A 232 -3.60 10.71 18.27
N GLU A 233 -2.86 10.60 19.38
CA GLU A 233 -1.72 9.67 19.53
C GLU A 233 -1.94 8.61 20.63
N PHE A 234 -1.82 7.35 20.25
CA PHE A 234 -1.92 6.18 21.12
C PHE A 234 -0.58 5.45 21.13
N THR A 235 0.19 5.62 22.21
CA THR A 235 1.56 5.11 22.37
C THR A 235 1.68 4.11 23.50
N ASN A 236 2.39 3.00 23.28
CA ASN A 236 2.78 2.03 24.31
C ASN A 236 1.61 1.42 25.12
N ASN A 237 0.35 1.57 24.67
CA ASN A 237 -0.80 1.05 25.38
C ASN A 237 -0.86 -0.47 25.23
N SER A 238 -1.36 -1.15 26.26
CA SER A 238 -1.42 -2.60 26.24
C SER A 238 -2.67 -3.14 26.89
N THR A 239 -3.15 -4.25 26.36
CA THR A 239 -4.15 -5.09 27.04
C THR A 239 -3.64 -6.51 27.14
N ASP A 240 -3.97 -7.25 28.19
CA ASP A 240 -3.60 -8.67 28.18
C ASP A 240 -4.41 -9.40 27.10
N ASN A 241 -5.72 -9.19 27.02
CA ASN A 241 -6.60 -9.96 26.13
C ASN A 241 -6.64 -9.43 24.67
N ASN A 242 -7.49 -8.46 24.33
CA ASN A 242 -7.72 -8.03 22.94
C ASN A 242 -7.71 -6.51 22.79
N GLY A 243 -7.26 -6.01 21.63
CA GLY A 243 -7.33 -4.60 21.27
C GLY A 243 -6.44 -3.72 22.14
N GLY A 244 -5.12 -3.71 21.91
CA GLY A 244 -4.15 -3.00 22.77
C GLY A 244 -4.43 -1.50 22.99
N VAL A 245 -5.25 -0.88 22.13
CA VAL A 245 -5.89 0.43 22.33
C VAL A 245 -7.41 0.29 22.37
N LEU A 246 -8.04 -0.30 21.35
CA LEU A 246 -9.49 -0.27 21.14
C LEU A 246 -10.09 -1.68 21.02
N TYR A 247 -11.17 -1.91 21.77
CA TYR A 247 -12.14 -2.97 21.47
C TYR A 247 -13.48 -2.31 21.07
N ALA A 248 -13.90 -2.46 19.82
CA ALA A 248 -15.24 -2.08 19.36
C ALA A 248 -16.08 -3.34 19.06
N ALA A 249 -17.29 -3.42 19.60
CA ALA A 249 -18.27 -4.46 19.29
C ALA A 249 -19.63 -3.87 18.92
N ASN A 250 -20.23 -4.35 17.83
CA ASN A 250 -21.57 -3.93 17.36
C ASN A 250 -21.72 -2.39 17.27
N SER A 251 -20.69 -1.68 16.80
CA SER A 251 -20.53 -0.23 16.91
C SER A 251 -20.01 0.42 15.61
N THR A 252 -19.85 1.74 15.58
CA THR A 252 -19.23 2.48 14.47
C THR A 252 -17.96 3.17 14.92
N VAL A 253 -16.86 2.98 14.20
CA VAL A 253 -15.54 3.53 14.51
C VAL A 253 -15.03 4.35 13.31
N ASN A 254 -14.71 5.62 13.54
CA ASN A 254 -14.08 6.51 12.57
C ASN A 254 -12.73 7.00 13.13
N ILE A 255 -11.68 6.95 12.32
CA ILE A 255 -10.32 7.34 12.70
C ILE A 255 -9.73 8.18 11.56
N ASP A 256 -9.28 9.40 11.86
CA ASP A 256 -8.67 10.32 10.90
C ASP A 256 -7.38 10.93 11.51
N GLY A 257 -6.34 11.14 10.69
CA GLY A 257 -5.08 11.82 11.09
C GLY A 257 -4.26 11.18 12.23
N SER A 258 -4.65 10.01 12.73
CA SER A 258 -4.25 9.53 14.07
C SER A 258 -3.13 8.50 14.04
N THR A 259 -2.34 8.43 15.13
CA THR A 259 -1.15 7.58 15.26
C THR A 259 -1.31 6.52 16.36
N PHE A 260 -1.03 5.27 16.01
CA PHE A 260 -1.06 4.10 16.89
C PHE A 260 0.33 3.45 16.87
N SER A 261 1.09 3.63 17.95
CA SER A 261 2.52 3.36 18.05
C SER A 261 2.84 2.38 19.19
N ASN A 262 3.45 1.24 18.85
CA ASN A 262 3.96 0.24 19.80
C ASN A 262 2.91 -0.31 20.79
N ASN A 263 1.62 -0.27 20.45
CA ASN A 263 0.57 -0.84 21.30
C ASN A 263 0.54 -2.37 21.18
N SER A 264 0.05 -3.09 22.20
CA SER A 264 0.03 -4.57 22.14
C SER A 264 -1.09 -5.29 22.88
N SER A 265 -1.44 -6.47 22.38
CA SER A 265 -2.18 -7.50 23.13
C SER A 265 -1.22 -8.62 23.60
N THR A 266 -1.10 -8.83 24.92
CA THR A 266 0.05 -9.56 25.50
C THR A 266 -0.15 -11.09 25.64
N LYS A 267 -1.38 -11.53 25.92
CA LYS A 267 -1.75 -12.92 26.22
C LYS A 267 -1.56 -13.82 24.99
N SER A 268 -1.31 -15.11 25.19
CA SER A 268 -0.89 -16.02 24.10
C SER A 268 -1.84 -16.11 22.89
N THR A 269 -3.12 -15.75 23.09
CA THR A 269 -4.20 -15.72 22.09
C THR A 269 -4.72 -14.31 21.77
N GLY A 270 -4.03 -13.27 22.22
CA GLY A 270 -4.49 -11.89 22.11
C GLY A 270 -4.42 -11.36 20.68
N LYS A 271 -5.51 -10.72 20.24
CA LYS A 271 -5.73 -10.26 18.87
C LYS A 271 -5.86 -8.75 18.80
N GLY A 272 -5.53 -8.16 17.64
CA GLY A 272 -5.60 -6.72 17.44
C GLY A 272 -4.60 -5.97 18.32
N GLY A 273 -3.33 -5.91 17.92
CA GLY A 273 -2.29 -5.29 18.75
C GLY A 273 -2.56 -3.81 19.08
N ALA A 274 -3.33 -3.11 18.25
CA ALA A 274 -3.96 -1.83 18.60
C ALA A 274 -5.50 -1.90 18.57
N LEU A 275 -6.12 -2.57 17.59
CA LEU A 275 -7.58 -2.55 17.40
C LEU A 275 -8.17 -3.96 17.24
N TYR A 276 -9.18 -4.26 18.06
CA TYR A 276 -10.07 -5.40 17.91
C TYR A 276 -11.46 -4.88 17.51
N ILE A 277 -11.92 -5.26 16.32
CA ILE A 277 -13.13 -4.73 15.67
C ILE A 277 -14.09 -5.89 15.40
N GLU A 278 -15.17 -6.00 16.18
CA GLU A 278 -16.14 -7.09 16.08
C GLU A 278 -17.51 -6.58 15.62
N GLN A 279 -18.03 -7.11 14.51
CA GLN A 279 -19.37 -6.79 13.99
C GLN A 279 -19.65 -5.28 13.91
N SER A 280 -18.61 -4.51 13.55
CA SER A 280 -18.57 -3.05 13.64
C SER A 280 -18.11 -2.43 12.32
N SER A 281 -18.67 -1.28 11.96
CA SER A 281 -18.16 -0.50 10.81
C SER A 281 -16.91 0.27 11.20
N LEU A 282 -15.93 0.31 10.30
CA LEU A 282 -14.60 0.86 10.51
C LEU A 282 -14.20 1.75 9.32
N VAL A 283 -13.94 3.03 9.59
CA VAL A 283 -13.35 3.95 8.62
C VAL A 283 -12.03 4.48 9.19
N ILE A 284 -10.95 4.31 8.43
CA ILE A 284 -9.61 4.80 8.77
C ILE A 284 -9.10 5.64 7.60
N ASN A 285 -8.70 6.89 7.84
CA ASN A 285 -8.04 7.74 6.86
C ASN A 285 -6.81 8.46 7.45
N ASP A 286 -5.80 8.74 6.61
CA ASP A 286 -4.58 9.52 6.94
C ASP A 286 -3.86 9.08 8.24
N SER A 287 -3.95 7.79 8.60
CA SER A 287 -3.56 7.29 9.93
C SER A 287 -2.36 6.32 9.87
N VAL A 288 -1.60 6.25 10.97
CA VAL A 288 -0.34 5.49 11.06
C VAL A 288 -0.39 4.44 12.15
N PHE A 289 -0.16 3.18 11.78
CA PHE A 289 -0.04 2.03 12.68
C PHE A 289 1.39 1.50 12.62
N THR A 290 2.20 1.80 13.62
CA THR A 290 3.64 1.44 13.64
C THR A 290 4.03 0.60 14.85
N GLY A 291 4.71 -0.53 14.61
CA GLY A 291 5.26 -1.38 15.67
C GLY A 291 4.24 -2.04 16.60
N ASN A 292 2.94 -2.02 16.27
CA ASN A 292 1.91 -2.63 17.11
C ASN A 292 2.00 -4.16 17.04
N LYS A 293 1.61 -4.84 18.12
CA LYS A 293 1.87 -6.27 18.27
C LYS A 293 0.70 -7.06 18.87
N ALA A 294 0.24 -8.07 18.14
CA ALA A 294 -0.52 -9.21 18.67
C ALA A 294 0.44 -10.33 19.12
N SER A 295 -0.01 -11.24 20.00
CA SER A 295 0.87 -12.29 20.56
C SER A 295 1.44 -13.24 19.50
N ASN A 296 2.76 -13.23 19.34
CA ASN A 296 3.47 -14.13 18.42
C ASN A 296 3.84 -15.50 19.02
N ASN A 297 3.22 -15.91 20.13
CA ASN A 297 3.57 -17.14 20.86
C ASN A 297 2.65 -18.34 20.54
N SER A 298 1.47 -18.12 19.96
CA SER A 298 0.56 -19.20 19.50
C SER A 298 -0.41 -18.70 18.44
N ASN A 299 -1.38 -17.85 18.81
CA ASN A 299 -2.56 -17.51 18.00
C ASN A 299 -2.88 -16.00 18.07
N GLY A 300 -1.88 -15.12 18.03
CA GLY A 300 -2.15 -13.68 17.93
C GLY A 300 -2.41 -13.27 16.48
N GLU A 301 -3.54 -12.63 16.24
CA GLU A 301 -4.02 -12.28 14.91
C GLU A 301 -4.17 -10.76 14.80
N GLY A 302 -3.71 -10.16 13.70
CA GLY A 302 -3.85 -8.73 13.43
C GLY A 302 -2.90 -7.88 14.26
N GLY A 303 -1.65 -7.72 13.81
CA GLY A 303 -0.61 -7.04 14.59
C GLY A 303 -0.92 -5.59 14.91
N ALA A 304 -1.60 -4.88 13.99
CA ALA A 304 -2.28 -3.63 14.30
C ALA A 304 -3.79 -3.85 14.49
N ILE A 305 -4.46 -4.46 13.52
CA ILE A 305 -5.93 -4.54 13.46
C ILE A 305 -6.38 -5.99 13.28
N TYR A 306 -7.31 -6.44 14.11
CA TYR A 306 -8.07 -7.66 13.91
C TYR A 306 -9.55 -7.33 13.69
N ILE A 307 -10.13 -7.86 12.61
CA ILE A 307 -11.55 -7.71 12.25
C ILE A 307 -12.23 -9.06 12.35
N TYR A 308 -13.40 -9.11 13.00
CA TYR A 308 -14.14 -10.35 13.24
C TYR A 308 -15.65 -10.19 13.10
N ASP A 309 -16.25 -10.97 12.19
CA ASP A 309 -17.68 -10.89 11.91
C ASP A 309 -18.35 -12.27 12.03
N GLN A 310 -19.49 -12.29 12.74
CA GLN A 310 -20.34 -13.48 12.96
C GLN A 310 -21.76 -13.32 12.39
N SER A 311 -22.05 -12.20 11.73
CA SER A 311 -23.36 -11.94 11.14
C SER A 311 -23.21 -11.36 9.74
N GLY A 312 -24.05 -11.83 8.82
CA GLY A 312 -24.16 -11.31 7.45
C GLY A 312 -24.82 -9.92 7.39
N THR A 313 -24.40 -9.03 8.28
CA THR A 313 -24.75 -7.61 8.32
C THR A 313 -23.81 -6.87 7.39
N GLU A 314 -24.32 -6.05 6.46
CA GLU A 314 -23.46 -5.24 5.58
C GLU A 314 -22.74 -4.16 6.42
N LEU A 315 -21.44 -4.34 6.64
CA LEU A 315 -20.59 -3.41 7.40
C LEU A 315 -19.64 -2.66 6.47
N THR A 316 -19.49 -1.35 6.69
CA THR A 316 -18.54 -0.53 5.92
C THR A 316 -17.16 -0.64 6.54
N ARG A 317 -16.19 -1.16 5.79
CA ARG A 317 -14.78 -1.27 6.24
C ARG A 317 -13.86 -0.65 5.20
N THR A 318 -13.35 0.54 5.50
CA THR A 318 -12.56 1.36 4.57
C THR A 318 -11.28 1.82 5.24
N ILE A 319 -10.16 1.66 4.53
CA ILE A 319 -8.84 2.16 4.91
C ILE A 319 -8.31 2.99 3.72
N SER A 320 -8.01 4.26 3.93
CA SER A 320 -7.45 5.15 2.90
C SER A 320 -6.22 5.90 3.39
N LYS A 321 -5.24 6.15 2.50
CA LYS A 321 -4.07 7.02 2.78
C LYS A 321 -3.33 6.69 4.08
N SER A 322 -3.32 5.42 4.47
CA SER A 322 -2.83 5.01 5.79
C SER A 322 -1.51 4.25 5.68
N SER A 323 -0.80 4.09 6.79
CA SER A 323 0.51 3.40 6.82
C SER A 323 0.58 2.37 7.94
N PHE A 324 0.85 1.12 7.58
CA PHE A 324 1.07 -0.01 8.48
C PHE A 324 2.55 -0.41 8.39
N ILE A 325 3.32 -0.11 9.44
CA ILE A 325 4.78 -0.20 9.42
C ILE A 325 5.29 -1.09 10.58
N ASN A 326 6.06 -2.14 10.26
CA ASN A 326 6.70 -3.04 11.24
C ASN A 326 5.77 -3.65 12.31
N ASN A 327 4.47 -3.79 12.05
CA ASN A 327 3.55 -4.46 12.98
C ASN A 327 3.81 -5.97 12.99
N THR A 328 3.48 -6.68 14.07
CA THR A 328 3.79 -8.11 14.23
C THR A 328 2.65 -8.93 14.83
N ALA A 329 2.43 -10.13 14.30
CA ALA A 329 1.46 -11.11 14.81
C ALA A 329 1.96 -12.56 14.59
N THR A 330 1.14 -13.55 14.94
CA THR A 330 1.24 -14.88 14.30
C THR A 330 0.67 -14.82 12.88
N ASN A 331 -0.54 -14.29 12.72
CA ASN A 331 -1.23 -14.14 11.44
C ASN A 331 -1.66 -12.68 11.21
N GLY A 332 -1.56 -12.20 9.98
CA GLY A 332 -1.93 -10.83 9.60
C GLY A 332 -1.02 -9.82 10.30
N GLY A 333 0.24 -9.75 9.88
CA GLY A 333 1.27 -8.99 10.59
C GLY A 333 0.91 -7.52 10.80
N ALA A 334 0.15 -6.92 9.87
CA ALA A 334 -0.59 -5.68 10.11
C ALA A 334 -2.09 -5.94 10.39
N ILE A 335 -2.78 -6.64 9.48
CA ILE A 335 -4.23 -6.83 9.53
C ILE A 335 -4.58 -8.31 9.40
N SER A 336 -5.44 -8.81 10.27
CA SER A 336 -6.07 -10.12 10.13
C SER A 336 -7.59 -9.97 10.12
N VAL A 337 -8.26 -10.66 9.20
CA VAL A 337 -9.72 -10.62 9.04
C VAL A 337 -10.25 -12.04 9.12
N LEU A 338 -11.15 -12.32 10.06
CA LEU A 338 -11.74 -13.65 10.27
C LEU A 338 -13.26 -13.63 10.16
N GLY A 339 -13.82 -14.48 9.29
CA GLY A 339 -15.25 -14.75 9.20
C GLY A 339 -15.65 -16.03 9.91
N ASP A 340 -16.73 -16.00 10.71
CA ASP A 340 -17.37 -17.19 11.27
C ASP A 340 -18.28 -17.90 10.23
N ASN A 341 -18.91 -19.02 10.61
CA ASN A 341 -19.74 -19.86 9.71
C ASN A 341 -20.98 -19.16 9.09
N ASN A 342 -21.31 -17.93 9.50
CA ASN A 342 -22.35 -17.10 8.88
C ASN A 342 -21.81 -16.18 7.77
N GLY A 343 -20.49 -16.16 7.57
CA GLY A 343 -19.81 -15.36 6.56
C GLY A 343 -19.59 -13.89 6.96
N ILE A 344 -18.67 -13.24 6.24
CA ILE A 344 -18.48 -11.79 6.25
C ILE A 344 -19.45 -11.16 5.23
N ALA A 345 -20.00 -9.98 5.53
CA ALA A 345 -20.81 -9.19 4.61
C ALA A 345 -20.42 -7.70 4.59
N GLY A 346 -20.66 -7.04 3.46
CA GLY A 346 -20.16 -5.68 3.17
C GLY A 346 -18.68 -5.68 2.76
N ASP A 347 -18.29 -4.73 1.91
CA ASP A 347 -16.96 -4.72 1.28
C ASP A 347 -15.84 -4.26 2.23
N ILE A 348 -14.61 -4.72 1.95
CA ILE A 348 -13.37 -4.21 2.54
C ILE A 348 -12.61 -3.45 1.46
N ASN A 349 -12.42 -2.14 1.64
CA ASN A 349 -11.79 -1.27 0.66
C ASN A 349 -10.51 -0.64 1.23
N ILE A 350 -9.36 -1.00 0.67
CA ILE A 350 -8.04 -0.49 1.04
C ILE A 350 -7.50 0.33 -0.14
N THR A 351 -7.26 1.62 0.07
CA THR A 351 -6.89 2.55 -1.00
C THR A 351 -5.69 3.41 -0.62
N ASP A 352 -4.78 3.66 -1.57
CA ASP A 352 -3.63 4.56 -1.38
C ASP A 352 -2.83 4.27 -0.09
N THR A 353 -2.64 3.00 0.29
CA THR A 353 -2.16 2.60 1.61
C THR A 353 -0.79 1.91 1.54
N LEU A 354 0.05 2.12 2.55
CA LEU A 354 1.37 1.52 2.70
C LEU A 354 1.35 0.37 3.71
N PHE A 355 1.93 -0.77 3.36
CA PHE A 355 2.28 -1.87 4.25
C PHE A 355 3.79 -2.15 4.12
N GLU A 356 4.61 -1.67 5.07
CA GLU A 356 6.08 -1.79 5.02
C GLU A 356 6.62 -2.57 6.24
N GLY A 357 7.33 -3.68 6.00
CA GLY A 357 8.06 -4.42 7.04
C GLY A 357 7.23 -5.19 8.07
N ASN A 358 5.94 -5.39 7.85
CA ASN A 358 5.07 -6.13 8.78
C ASN A 358 5.41 -7.64 8.76
N THR A 359 5.23 -8.33 9.89
CA THR A 359 5.71 -9.71 10.08
C THR A 359 4.65 -10.65 10.67
N ALA A 360 4.43 -11.80 10.02
CA ALA A 360 3.60 -12.91 10.49
C ALA A 360 4.49 -14.07 10.97
N SER A 361 4.80 -14.10 12.27
CA SER A 361 5.75 -15.04 12.88
C SER A 361 5.07 -16.15 13.70
N ASN A 362 5.02 -17.36 13.13
CA ASN A 362 4.89 -18.64 13.82
C ASN A 362 5.25 -19.77 12.83
N SER A 363 6.27 -20.58 13.13
CA SER A 363 6.77 -21.62 12.22
C SER A 363 5.81 -22.78 11.92
N GLU A 364 4.64 -22.85 12.57
CA GLU A 364 3.61 -23.86 12.32
C GLU A 364 2.39 -23.36 11.54
N VAL A 365 2.09 -22.05 11.52
CA VAL A 365 0.86 -21.48 10.91
C VAL A 365 1.00 -20.07 10.30
N GLY A 366 2.15 -19.39 10.45
CA GLY A 366 2.28 -17.95 10.22
C GLY A 366 1.90 -17.50 8.81
N SER A 367 0.87 -16.65 8.73
CA SER A 367 0.19 -16.29 7.48
C SER A 367 -0.04 -14.79 7.31
N GLY A 368 0.10 -14.30 6.07
CA GLY A 368 -0.18 -12.91 5.71
C GLY A 368 0.73 -11.89 6.40
N GLY A 369 1.97 -11.76 5.92
CA GLY A 369 2.97 -10.88 6.55
C GLY A 369 2.52 -9.42 6.68
N ALA A 370 1.74 -8.91 5.71
CA ALA A 370 0.93 -7.71 5.89
C ALA A 370 -0.53 -8.04 6.25
N ILE A 371 -1.23 -8.79 5.38
CA ILE A 371 -2.66 -9.05 5.52
C ILE A 371 -2.95 -10.55 5.45
N ASP A 372 -3.73 -11.05 6.41
CA ASP A 372 -4.30 -12.40 6.41
C ASP A 372 -5.84 -12.30 6.35
N LEU A 373 -6.44 -12.96 5.36
CA LEU A 373 -7.88 -12.98 5.13
C LEU A 373 -8.35 -14.44 5.22
N HIS A 374 -9.09 -14.80 6.27
CA HIS A 374 -9.65 -16.14 6.47
C HIS A 374 -11.18 -16.06 6.53
N THR A 375 -11.87 -16.60 5.54
CA THR A 375 -13.33 -16.57 5.43
C THR A 375 -13.95 -17.96 5.43
N GLU A 376 -15.06 -18.12 6.16
CA GLU A 376 -15.84 -19.36 6.17
C GLU A 376 -17.29 -19.12 5.76
N ASN A 377 -17.73 -19.72 4.65
CA ASN A 377 -19.11 -19.63 4.13
C ASN A 377 -19.58 -18.19 3.85
N SER A 378 -18.65 -17.28 3.56
CA SER A 378 -18.94 -15.94 3.04
C SER A 378 -19.64 -16.00 1.68
N ASN A 379 -20.37 -14.93 1.38
CA ASN A 379 -21.30 -14.90 0.26
C ASN A 379 -21.33 -13.51 -0.39
N GLY A 380 -20.20 -13.13 -0.99
CA GLY A 380 -20.08 -11.92 -1.79
C GLY A 380 -19.43 -10.77 -1.03
N LEU A 381 -18.47 -11.06 -0.16
CA LEU A 381 -17.50 -10.06 0.29
C LEU A 381 -16.64 -9.66 -0.92
N THR A 382 -16.61 -8.37 -1.25
CA THR A 382 -15.56 -7.81 -2.11
C THR A 382 -14.42 -7.29 -1.26
N VAL A 383 -13.18 -7.70 -1.55
CA VAL A 383 -11.99 -7.09 -1.00
C VAL A 383 -11.26 -6.36 -2.12
N THR A 384 -11.22 -5.03 -2.06
CA THR A 384 -10.58 -4.18 -3.07
C THR A 384 -9.32 -3.54 -2.49
N ILE A 385 -8.20 -3.67 -3.20
CA ILE A 385 -6.92 -3.06 -2.86
C ILE A 385 -6.46 -2.21 -4.05
N ASP A 386 -6.42 -0.88 -3.88
CA ASP A 386 -6.14 0.08 -4.95
C ASP A 386 -5.00 1.06 -4.57
N ARG A 387 -4.17 1.46 -5.55
CA ARG A 387 -3.03 2.42 -5.41
C ARG A 387 -2.07 2.16 -4.23
N SER A 388 -1.98 0.93 -3.75
CA SER A 388 -1.32 0.57 -2.49
C SER A 388 0.05 -0.08 -2.71
N LEU A 389 0.91 -0.05 -1.68
CA LEU A 389 2.26 -0.62 -1.69
C LEU A 389 2.44 -1.61 -0.54
N PHE A 390 2.76 -2.85 -0.89
CA PHE A 390 3.21 -3.89 0.05
C PHE A 390 4.71 -4.09 -0.16
N HIS A 391 5.52 -3.70 0.83
CA HIS A 391 6.99 -3.69 0.72
C HIS A 391 7.69 -4.38 1.89
N ASN A 392 8.60 -5.32 1.61
CA ASN A 392 9.43 -6.03 2.60
C ASN A 392 8.64 -6.71 3.75
N ASN A 393 7.37 -7.09 3.55
CA ASN A 393 6.60 -7.82 4.56
C ASN A 393 6.98 -9.31 4.55
N ASP A 394 6.98 -9.96 5.72
CA ASP A 394 7.55 -11.30 5.92
C ASP A 394 6.58 -12.28 6.61
N ALA A 395 6.60 -13.56 6.23
CA ALA A 395 5.76 -14.59 6.84
C ALA A 395 6.44 -15.95 6.97
N ASP A 396 6.36 -16.56 8.15
CA ASP A 396 7.00 -17.85 8.47
C ASP A 396 6.51 -19.03 7.60
N ASP A 397 5.29 -18.97 7.06
CA ASP A 397 4.80 -20.00 6.14
C ASP A 397 4.09 -19.47 4.87
N HIS A 398 2.96 -18.76 4.98
CA HIS A 398 2.02 -18.67 3.86
C HIS A 398 2.36 -17.62 2.80
N ALA A 399 1.94 -16.37 2.99
CA ALA A 399 2.18 -15.28 2.04
C ALA A 399 2.91 -14.13 2.72
N GLY A 400 3.99 -13.63 2.11
CA GLY A 400 4.76 -12.50 2.64
C GLY A 400 3.97 -11.20 2.63
N ALA A 401 3.21 -10.93 1.55
CA ALA A 401 2.28 -9.79 1.52
C ALA A 401 0.87 -10.18 2.01
N ILE A 402 0.14 -10.96 1.21
CA ILE A 402 -1.31 -11.17 1.38
C ILE A 402 -1.65 -12.65 1.28
N ASN A 403 -2.21 -13.23 2.35
CA ASN A 403 -2.80 -14.56 2.33
C ASN A 403 -4.33 -14.42 2.27
N PHE A 404 -4.95 -15.19 1.36
CA PHE A 404 -6.39 -15.32 1.24
C PHE A 404 -6.75 -16.80 1.35
N GLU A 405 -7.57 -17.17 2.34
CA GLU A 405 -8.03 -18.53 2.59
C GLU A 405 -9.55 -18.55 2.76
N ASP A 406 -10.26 -19.31 1.92
CA ASP A 406 -11.71 -19.42 1.97
C ASP A 406 -12.20 -20.89 1.94
N SER A 407 -13.28 -21.14 2.63
CA SER A 407 -14.15 -22.31 2.49
C SER A 407 -14.47 -22.72 1.04
N SER A 408 -14.78 -24.00 0.83
CA SER A 408 -15.13 -24.51 -0.49
C SER A 408 -16.56 -24.11 -0.91
N GLY A 409 -16.68 -23.06 -1.73
CA GLY A 409 -17.94 -22.67 -2.38
C GLY A 409 -18.47 -21.27 -2.03
N SER A 410 -17.63 -20.42 -1.42
CA SER A 410 -17.86 -18.99 -1.30
C SER A 410 -17.99 -18.31 -2.68
N THR A 411 -18.54 -17.10 -2.68
CA THR A 411 -18.72 -16.25 -3.87
C THR A 411 -17.86 -14.98 -3.82
N ASP A 412 -16.91 -14.91 -2.89
CA ASP A 412 -16.11 -13.72 -2.60
C ASP A 412 -15.16 -13.32 -3.73
N VAL A 413 -14.91 -12.02 -3.84
CA VAL A 413 -14.20 -11.41 -4.97
C VAL A 413 -13.04 -10.57 -4.45
N PHE A 414 -11.81 -11.01 -4.77
CA PHE A 414 -10.59 -10.31 -4.37
C PHE A 414 -9.98 -9.55 -5.55
N ILE A 415 -9.86 -8.22 -5.44
CA ILE A 415 -9.44 -7.31 -6.50
C ILE A 415 -8.19 -6.55 -6.05
N ILE A 416 -7.10 -6.66 -6.81
CA ILE A 416 -5.96 -5.73 -6.71
C ILE A 416 -5.90 -4.88 -7.97
N SER A 417 -5.89 -3.56 -7.82
CA SER A 417 -5.72 -2.59 -8.89
C SER A 417 -4.60 -1.59 -8.60
N ASN A 418 -3.89 -1.13 -9.64
CA ASN A 418 -2.94 -0.02 -9.59
C ASN A 418 -1.90 -0.11 -8.45
N SER A 419 -1.52 -1.30 -8.00
CA SER A 419 -0.79 -1.51 -6.75
C SER A 419 0.56 -2.20 -6.97
N THR A 420 1.51 -1.96 -6.08
CA THR A 420 2.82 -2.65 -6.08
C THR A 420 2.93 -3.61 -4.91
N LEU A 421 3.31 -4.86 -5.18
CA LEU A 421 3.71 -5.84 -4.18
C LEU A 421 5.18 -6.18 -4.44
N SER A 422 6.07 -5.75 -3.55
CA SER A 422 7.52 -5.77 -3.78
C SER A 422 8.37 -6.28 -2.61
N ASN A 423 9.40 -7.07 -2.91
CA ASN A 423 10.38 -7.60 -1.94
C ASN A 423 9.76 -8.41 -0.76
N ASN A 424 8.49 -8.80 -0.80
CA ASN A 424 7.86 -9.52 0.31
C ASN A 424 8.35 -10.98 0.34
N THR A 425 8.54 -11.55 1.53
CA THR A 425 9.26 -12.81 1.76
C THR A 425 8.39 -13.83 2.52
N SER A 426 8.53 -15.11 2.19
CA SER A 426 7.98 -16.19 3.02
C SER A 426 8.58 -17.57 2.73
N ARG A 427 8.00 -18.59 3.37
CA ARG A 427 8.21 -20.00 2.99
C ARG A 427 7.52 -20.35 1.67
N SER A 428 6.21 -20.10 1.56
CA SER A 428 5.35 -20.59 0.47
C SER A 428 5.20 -19.61 -0.70
N SER A 429 4.68 -18.40 -0.51
CA SER A 429 4.58 -17.37 -1.56
C SER A 429 5.11 -16.03 -1.06
N GLY A 430 6.03 -15.40 -1.78
CA GLY A 430 6.55 -14.09 -1.37
C GLY A 430 5.45 -13.02 -1.46
N GLY A 431 4.76 -12.96 -2.60
CA GLY A 431 3.65 -12.04 -2.83
C GLY A 431 2.33 -12.53 -2.21
N ILE A 432 1.49 -13.17 -3.03
CA ILE A 432 0.10 -13.52 -2.69
C ILE A 432 -0.07 -15.04 -2.66
N ARG A 433 -0.88 -15.54 -1.71
CA ARG A 433 -1.40 -16.91 -1.73
C ARG A 433 -2.93 -16.92 -1.72
N TYR A 434 -3.49 -17.81 -2.52
CA TYR A 434 -4.91 -18.17 -2.53
C TYR A 434 -5.06 -19.64 -2.08
N SER A 435 -5.81 -19.88 -1.00
CA SER A 435 -6.19 -21.19 -0.50
C SER A 435 -7.71 -21.36 -0.61
N GLY A 436 -8.18 -22.53 -1.06
CA GLY A 436 -9.61 -22.87 -1.00
C GLY A 436 -10.48 -22.05 -1.96
N GLY A 437 -11.76 -21.88 -1.64
CA GLY A 437 -12.83 -21.61 -2.62
C GLY A 437 -13.23 -20.14 -2.81
N TYR A 438 -12.44 -19.39 -3.59
CA TYR A 438 -12.78 -18.03 -4.04
C TYR A 438 -13.81 -18.00 -5.19
N GLY A 439 -14.51 -16.87 -5.33
CA GLY A 439 -15.53 -16.64 -6.35
C GLY A 439 -14.99 -16.26 -7.74
N ASN A 440 -15.87 -16.42 -8.74
CA ASN A 440 -15.62 -16.01 -10.13
C ASN A 440 -15.53 -14.46 -10.22
N GLY A 441 -14.32 -13.92 -10.29
CA GLY A 441 -14.09 -12.47 -10.37
C GLY A 441 -12.80 -11.99 -9.71
N THR A 442 -12.08 -12.86 -9.00
CA THR A 442 -10.77 -12.54 -8.42
C THR A 442 -9.79 -12.09 -9.51
N THR A 443 -9.26 -10.88 -9.38
CA THR A 443 -8.51 -10.17 -10.43
C THR A 443 -7.30 -9.41 -9.92
N ILE A 444 -6.25 -9.33 -10.75
CA ILE A 444 -5.10 -8.46 -10.54
C ILE A 444 -4.95 -7.60 -11.79
N ALA A 445 -5.35 -6.33 -11.70
CA ALA A 445 -5.37 -5.39 -12.80
C ALA A 445 -4.31 -4.30 -12.63
N ASN A 446 -3.71 -3.84 -13.73
CA ASN A 446 -2.90 -2.62 -13.76
C ASN A 446 -1.80 -2.57 -12.65
N SER A 447 -1.17 -3.69 -12.27
CA SER A 447 -0.38 -3.80 -11.01
C SER A 447 1.02 -4.41 -11.20
N THR A 448 1.94 -4.20 -10.26
CA THR A 448 3.33 -4.67 -10.33
C THR A 448 3.69 -5.58 -9.15
N ILE A 449 3.98 -6.86 -9.42
CA ILE A 449 4.41 -7.84 -8.43
C ILE A 449 5.88 -8.20 -8.70
N ILE A 450 6.80 -7.68 -7.88
CA ILE A 450 8.23 -7.64 -8.19
C ILE A 450 9.17 -8.07 -7.04
N ASN A 451 10.19 -8.87 -7.34
CA ASN A 451 11.24 -9.29 -6.39
C ASN A 451 10.77 -10.03 -5.11
N ASN A 452 9.51 -10.46 -5.04
CA ASN A 452 9.00 -11.22 -3.90
C ASN A 452 9.65 -12.61 -3.87
N THR A 453 9.86 -13.19 -2.69
CA THR A 453 10.67 -14.41 -2.54
C THR A 453 9.99 -15.50 -1.72
N SER A 454 10.00 -16.73 -2.24
CA SER A 454 9.60 -17.95 -1.53
C SER A 454 10.75 -18.96 -1.46
N SER A 455 10.69 -19.93 -0.53
CA SER A 455 11.80 -20.88 -0.29
C SER A 455 11.46 -22.36 -0.47
N ILE A 456 10.19 -22.74 -0.67
CA ILE A 456 9.82 -24.14 -1.00
C ILE A 456 9.87 -24.43 -2.50
N ALA A 457 10.08 -25.71 -2.83
CA ALA A 457 10.35 -26.19 -4.19
C ALA A 457 9.14 -26.26 -5.14
N ASN A 458 7.91 -26.04 -4.64
CA ASN A 458 6.66 -26.39 -5.34
C ASN A 458 5.63 -25.23 -5.33
N SER A 459 6.08 -23.98 -5.25
CA SER A 459 5.20 -22.81 -5.21
C SER A 459 5.75 -21.63 -6.02
N GLY A 460 4.85 -20.73 -6.42
CA GLY A 460 5.18 -19.48 -7.08
C GLY A 460 5.59 -18.43 -6.05
N SER A 461 6.61 -17.64 -6.35
CA SER A 461 7.12 -16.57 -5.48
C SER A 461 6.32 -15.26 -5.57
N ALA A 462 5.66 -15.00 -6.69
CA ALA A 462 4.75 -13.89 -6.89
C ALA A 462 3.33 -14.27 -6.47
N LEU A 463 2.82 -15.39 -7.02
CA LEU A 463 1.45 -15.87 -6.90
C LEU A 463 1.42 -17.39 -6.73
N TYR A 464 0.64 -17.87 -5.76
CA TYR A 464 0.46 -19.30 -5.51
C TYR A 464 -1.01 -19.61 -5.19
N ALA A 465 -1.60 -20.61 -5.87
CA ALA A 465 -3.00 -21.01 -5.68
C ALA A 465 -3.13 -22.52 -5.38
N GLN A 466 -3.91 -22.89 -4.36
CA GLN A 466 -4.04 -24.29 -3.93
C GLN A 466 -5.41 -24.72 -3.37
N GLY A 467 -5.76 -26.00 -3.57
CA GLY A 467 -6.78 -26.71 -2.78
C GLY A 467 -8.24 -26.44 -3.15
N VAL A 468 -8.55 -26.20 -4.43
CA VAL A 468 -9.80 -25.51 -4.83
C VAL A 468 -10.84 -26.41 -5.53
N THR A 469 -12.12 -26.17 -5.23
CA THR A 469 -13.29 -26.77 -5.92
C THR A 469 -13.65 -25.96 -7.16
N ALA A 470 -13.96 -26.60 -8.30
CA ALA A 470 -14.04 -25.99 -9.63
C ALA A 470 -14.77 -24.63 -9.75
N GLY A 471 -14.06 -23.63 -10.29
CA GLY A 471 -14.49 -22.24 -10.52
C GLY A 471 -13.84 -21.68 -11.80
N ALA A 472 -13.71 -20.35 -11.90
CA ALA A 472 -13.13 -19.65 -13.06
C ALA A 472 -11.70 -19.14 -12.80
N ASP A 473 -10.91 -19.00 -13.87
CA ASP A 473 -9.49 -18.59 -13.80
C ASP A 473 -9.26 -17.25 -13.08
N ILE A 474 -8.13 -17.13 -12.38
CA ILE A 474 -7.68 -15.86 -11.78
C ILE A 474 -7.15 -14.98 -12.90
N GLU A 475 -7.79 -13.84 -13.13
CA GLU A 475 -7.48 -12.99 -14.28
C GLU A 475 -6.48 -11.88 -13.93
N ILE A 476 -5.39 -11.82 -14.70
CA ILE A 476 -4.30 -10.86 -14.55
C ILE A 476 -4.28 -9.98 -15.80
N THR A 477 -4.56 -8.68 -15.64
CA THR A 477 -4.68 -7.72 -16.76
C THR A 477 -3.69 -6.57 -16.61
N ASN A 478 -3.11 -6.10 -17.73
CA ASN A 478 -2.20 -4.95 -17.79
C ASN A 478 -1.15 -4.92 -16.65
N SER A 479 -0.61 -6.06 -16.24
CA SER A 479 0.20 -6.16 -15.00
C SER A 479 1.61 -6.67 -15.28
N ILE A 480 2.55 -6.39 -14.37
CA ILE A 480 3.93 -6.88 -14.42
C ILE A 480 4.15 -7.89 -13.30
N ILE A 481 4.65 -9.08 -13.64
CA ILE A 481 5.21 -10.06 -12.73
C ILE A 481 6.68 -10.27 -13.11
N SER A 482 7.62 -9.80 -12.28
CA SER A 482 9.05 -9.88 -12.62
C SER A 482 10.00 -10.01 -11.42
N GLY A 483 11.14 -10.66 -11.63
CA GLY A 483 12.23 -10.76 -10.64
C GLY A 483 11.89 -11.53 -9.35
N ASN A 484 10.67 -12.08 -9.22
CA ASN A 484 10.28 -12.83 -8.04
C ASN A 484 11.04 -14.17 -8.01
N THR A 485 11.59 -14.58 -6.86
CA THR A 485 12.46 -15.77 -6.78
C THR A 485 11.86 -16.86 -5.90
N GLY A 486 11.72 -18.07 -6.43
CA GLY A 486 11.01 -19.17 -5.77
C GLY A 486 11.38 -20.52 -6.37
N GLY A 487 10.99 -21.59 -5.71
CA GLY A 487 11.40 -22.94 -6.12
C GLY A 487 10.70 -23.49 -7.36
N ALA A 488 9.53 -22.95 -7.73
CA ALA A 488 8.72 -23.47 -8.84
C ALA A 488 8.31 -22.41 -9.88
N GLY A 489 9.10 -21.34 -10.02
CA GLY A 489 8.80 -20.19 -10.88
C GLY A 489 8.13 -19.05 -10.11
N GLN A 490 7.57 -18.09 -10.84
CA GLN A 490 6.92 -16.91 -10.23
C GLN A 490 5.44 -17.14 -9.93
N VAL A 491 4.74 -17.87 -10.79
CA VAL A 491 3.30 -18.14 -10.69
C VAL A 491 3.08 -19.64 -10.69
N CYS A 492 2.24 -20.15 -9.79
CA CYS A 492 1.96 -21.58 -9.67
C CYS A 492 0.53 -21.85 -9.17
N ALA A 493 -0.25 -22.57 -9.98
CA ALA A 493 -1.47 -23.25 -9.54
C ALA A 493 -1.18 -24.77 -9.47
N ASN A 494 -1.63 -25.45 -8.42
CA ASN A 494 -1.28 -26.86 -8.18
C ASN A 494 -2.40 -27.89 -8.45
N GLU A 495 -3.62 -27.44 -8.78
CA GLU A 495 -4.78 -28.30 -9.05
C GLU A 495 -5.52 -27.85 -10.31
N ALA A 496 -5.95 -28.79 -11.15
CA ALA A 496 -6.44 -28.54 -12.52
C ALA A 496 -7.85 -27.93 -12.60
N SER A 497 -8.33 -27.36 -11.49
CA SER A 497 -9.62 -26.68 -11.36
C SER A 497 -9.55 -25.17 -11.61
N HIS A 498 -8.36 -24.56 -11.57
CA HIS A 498 -8.11 -23.14 -11.77
C HIS A 498 -6.74 -22.92 -12.45
N ASN A 499 -6.65 -21.94 -13.35
CA ASN A 499 -5.38 -21.46 -13.90
C ASN A 499 -5.26 -19.94 -13.63
N PHE A 500 -4.07 -19.38 -13.80
CA PHE A 500 -3.93 -17.95 -14.00
C PHE A 500 -4.11 -17.63 -15.49
N SER A 501 -4.77 -16.51 -15.81
CA SER A 501 -4.99 -16.04 -17.18
C SER A 501 -4.44 -14.63 -17.36
N TYR A 502 -3.35 -14.51 -18.11
CA TYR A 502 -2.69 -13.26 -18.44
C TYR A 502 -3.33 -12.64 -19.69
N LYS A 503 -3.80 -11.40 -19.57
CA LYS A 503 -4.25 -10.59 -20.70
C LYS A 503 -3.45 -9.30 -20.78
N SER A 504 -2.86 -9.04 -21.94
CA SER A 504 -2.00 -7.88 -22.20
C SER A 504 -1.05 -7.56 -21.02
N SER A 505 -0.39 -8.58 -20.47
CA SER A 505 0.41 -8.50 -19.24
C SER A 505 1.84 -9.02 -19.45
N PHE A 506 2.77 -8.60 -18.61
CA PHE A 506 4.18 -8.96 -18.65
C PHE A 506 4.53 -9.98 -17.55
N VAL A 507 5.12 -11.10 -17.92
CA VAL A 507 5.59 -12.13 -16.98
C VAL A 507 7.01 -12.53 -17.36
N SER A 508 8.02 -12.13 -16.56
CA SER A 508 9.43 -12.29 -16.95
C SER A 508 9.84 -13.75 -17.17
N ASN A 509 9.25 -14.67 -16.40
CA ASN A 509 9.23 -16.10 -16.67
C ASN A 509 7.99 -16.77 -16.06
N ASP A 510 7.35 -17.63 -16.85
CA ASP A 510 6.17 -18.45 -16.48
C ASP A 510 6.48 -19.96 -16.52
N ASP A 511 7.77 -20.33 -16.43
CA ASP A 511 8.18 -21.75 -16.39
C ASP A 511 7.67 -22.40 -15.10
N SER A 512 6.52 -23.05 -15.19
CA SER A 512 5.90 -23.84 -14.14
C SER A 512 6.85 -24.93 -13.64
N GLY A 513 7.21 -24.86 -12.35
CA GLY A 513 8.01 -25.90 -11.70
C GLY A 513 7.26 -27.23 -11.53
N SER A 514 7.91 -28.19 -10.85
CA SER A 514 7.28 -29.49 -10.62
C SER A 514 6.01 -29.35 -9.78
N ASN A 515 4.90 -29.93 -10.26
CA ASN A 515 3.55 -29.85 -9.69
C ASN A 515 2.86 -28.48 -9.81
N CYS A 516 3.44 -27.53 -10.55
CA CYS A 516 2.72 -26.36 -11.03
C CYS A 516 2.11 -26.65 -12.41
N LEU A 517 0.95 -26.06 -12.70
CA LEU A 517 0.31 -26.10 -14.01
C LEU A 517 0.79 -24.96 -14.91
N ASN A 518 0.63 -25.16 -16.22
CA ASN A 518 0.85 -24.11 -17.21
C ASN A 518 -0.29 -23.09 -17.12
N ASN A 519 0.06 -21.81 -17.02
CA ASN A 519 -0.90 -20.72 -17.06
C ASN A 519 -1.29 -20.40 -18.52
N THR A 520 -2.28 -19.52 -18.71
CA THR A 520 -2.75 -19.11 -20.04
C THR A 520 -2.39 -17.66 -20.32
N ALA A 521 -1.95 -17.36 -21.54
CA ALA A 521 -1.61 -16.01 -21.99
C ALA A 521 -2.35 -15.68 -23.29
N ASP A 522 -2.77 -14.43 -23.46
CA ASP A 522 -3.19 -13.90 -24.76
C ASP A 522 -1.99 -13.51 -25.64
N GLU A 523 -2.23 -13.34 -26.94
CA GLU A 523 -1.22 -12.93 -27.94
C GLU A 523 -0.67 -11.51 -27.72
N ALA A 524 -1.23 -10.75 -26.76
CA ALA A 524 -0.77 -9.42 -26.36
C ALA A 524 0.14 -9.43 -25.11
N SER A 525 0.21 -10.56 -24.40
CA SER A 525 1.03 -10.71 -23.19
C SER A 525 2.49 -11.04 -23.53
N GLN A 526 3.41 -10.49 -22.74
CA GLN A 526 4.85 -10.65 -22.88
C GLN A 526 5.34 -11.68 -21.87
N VAL A 527 5.41 -12.95 -22.26
CA VAL A 527 5.75 -14.07 -21.37
C VAL A 527 7.11 -14.67 -21.71
N GLY A 528 8.02 -14.67 -20.74
CA GLY A 528 9.34 -15.27 -20.83
C GLY A 528 9.44 -16.68 -20.23
N THR A 529 10.66 -17.19 -20.17
CA THR A 529 11.01 -18.52 -19.63
C THR A 529 12.23 -18.43 -18.70
N LEU A 530 12.55 -19.44 -17.89
CA LEU A 530 13.80 -19.44 -17.10
C LEU A 530 15.04 -19.55 -18.01
N ALA A 531 14.88 -20.09 -19.22
CA ALA A 531 15.93 -20.11 -20.25
C ALA A 531 16.13 -18.74 -20.94
N ASN A 532 15.04 -18.00 -21.14
CA ASN A 532 15.00 -16.66 -21.75
C ASN A 532 14.08 -15.75 -20.92
N THR A 533 14.59 -15.23 -19.80
CA THR A 533 13.82 -14.36 -18.91
C THR A 533 13.81 -12.94 -19.46
N LEU A 534 12.62 -12.31 -19.51
CA LEU A 534 12.45 -10.94 -19.99
C LEU A 534 12.70 -9.92 -18.87
N ASP A 535 13.18 -8.72 -19.22
CA ASP A 535 13.33 -7.60 -18.27
C ASP A 535 12.32 -6.50 -18.61
N PRO A 536 11.42 -6.11 -17.69
CA PRO A 536 10.49 -4.99 -17.91
C PRO A 536 11.16 -3.61 -17.79
N LEU A 537 12.47 -3.54 -17.55
CA LEU A 537 13.27 -2.32 -17.49
C LEU A 537 12.65 -1.23 -16.59
N LEU A 538 12.33 -1.60 -15.35
CA LEU A 538 11.79 -0.69 -14.36
C LEU A 538 12.92 0.04 -13.59
N ALA A 539 12.65 1.24 -13.10
CA ALA A 539 13.50 1.92 -12.14
C ALA A 539 13.40 1.25 -10.75
N THR A 540 14.41 1.44 -9.91
CA THR A 540 14.35 1.07 -8.49
C THR A 540 13.21 1.77 -7.77
N LEU A 541 12.58 1.11 -6.80
CA LEU A 541 11.53 1.70 -5.96
C LEU A 541 11.94 3.08 -5.43
N ALA A 542 11.17 4.10 -5.78
CA ALA A 542 11.46 5.49 -5.45
C ALA A 542 10.16 6.27 -5.20
N ASP A 543 10.28 7.43 -4.55
CA ASP A 543 9.26 8.47 -4.65
C ASP A 543 9.27 9.04 -6.07
N ASN A 544 8.19 8.81 -6.80
CA ASN A 544 7.95 9.35 -8.14
C ASN A 544 6.67 10.22 -8.15
N GLY A 545 6.29 10.77 -6.99
CA GLY A 545 4.96 11.34 -6.72
C GLY A 545 3.91 10.27 -6.42
N GLY A 546 2.80 10.69 -5.81
CA GLY A 546 1.75 9.82 -5.27
C GLY A 546 1.78 9.71 -3.75
N PHE A 547 0.93 8.85 -3.17
CA PHE A 547 1.00 8.52 -1.74
C PHE A 547 2.08 7.47 -1.44
N THR A 548 2.19 6.44 -2.30
CA THR A 548 3.14 5.34 -2.13
C THR A 548 4.33 5.42 -3.11
N LYS A 549 5.48 4.89 -2.70
CA LYS A 549 6.67 4.72 -3.58
C LYS A 549 6.33 3.77 -4.74
N THR A 550 6.95 3.96 -5.91
CA THR A 550 6.63 3.16 -7.11
C THR A 550 7.86 2.69 -7.90
N TYR A 551 7.68 1.63 -8.68
CA TYR A 551 8.62 1.20 -9.73
C TYR A 551 8.17 1.80 -11.07
N SER A 552 8.74 2.93 -11.48
CA SER A 552 8.39 3.55 -12.77
C SER A 552 9.06 2.82 -13.95
N PRO A 553 8.37 2.60 -15.08
CA PRO A 553 9.03 2.17 -16.31
C PRO A 553 10.15 3.13 -16.74
N GLN A 554 11.28 2.60 -17.18
CA GLN A 554 12.33 3.41 -17.81
C GLN A 554 12.03 3.58 -19.31
N ARG A 555 12.51 4.67 -19.91
CA ARG A 555 12.39 4.87 -21.37
C ARG A 555 13.11 3.73 -22.09
N GLY A 556 12.42 3.07 -23.03
CA GLY A 556 12.90 1.83 -23.67
C GLY A 556 12.38 0.54 -23.04
N SER A 557 11.54 0.63 -21.99
CA SER A 557 10.78 -0.53 -21.50
C SER A 557 9.72 -0.97 -22.52
N SER A 558 9.60 -2.28 -22.73
CA SER A 558 8.56 -2.88 -23.56
C SER A 558 7.17 -2.91 -22.91
N VAL A 559 7.03 -2.44 -21.66
CA VAL A 559 5.73 -2.36 -20.95
C VAL A 559 4.99 -1.04 -21.20
N ILE A 560 5.67 -0.06 -21.81
CA ILE A 560 5.13 1.27 -22.11
C ILE A 560 4.22 1.20 -23.33
N ASP A 561 3.03 1.84 -23.26
CA ASP A 561 1.99 1.79 -24.29
C ASP A 561 1.71 0.33 -24.74
N ALA A 562 1.68 -0.63 -23.80
CA ALA A 562 1.74 -2.07 -24.11
C ALA A 562 0.54 -2.92 -23.62
N GLY A 563 -0.31 -2.42 -22.72
CA GLY A 563 -1.50 -3.10 -22.22
C GLY A 563 -2.66 -3.19 -23.22
N ASP A 564 -3.88 -3.50 -22.76
CA ASP A 564 -5.04 -3.71 -23.64
C ASP A 564 -5.40 -2.42 -24.43
N VAL A 565 -5.46 -2.57 -25.76
CA VAL A 565 -5.83 -1.50 -26.71
C VAL A 565 -7.29 -1.04 -26.59
N ASN A 566 -8.12 -1.78 -25.87
CA ASN A 566 -9.52 -1.45 -25.59
C ASN A 566 -9.73 -0.84 -24.19
N PHE A 567 -8.68 -0.77 -23.36
CA PHE A 567 -8.75 -0.20 -22.02
C PHE A 567 -9.03 1.31 -22.11
N THR A 568 -10.21 1.70 -21.64
CA THR A 568 -10.81 3.03 -21.88
C THR A 568 -11.24 3.72 -20.59
N SER A 569 -10.62 3.36 -19.47
CA SER A 569 -10.87 4.00 -18.16
C SER A 569 -10.26 5.41 -18.11
N ASP A 570 -10.99 6.34 -17.51
CA ASP A 570 -10.54 7.68 -17.10
C ASP A 570 -9.93 7.69 -15.68
N GLY A 571 -9.64 6.52 -15.11
CA GLY A 571 -9.06 6.34 -13.78
C GLY A 571 -7.58 6.72 -13.64
N THR A 572 -6.98 6.30 -12.53
CA THR A 572 -5.62 6.67 -12.12
C THR A 572 -4.68 5.49 -11.91
N ASP A 573 -3.38 5.73 -12.04
CA ASP A 573 -2.30 4.80 -11.68
C ASP A 573 -1.99 4.85 -10.16
N GLN A 574 -0.99 4.08 -9.69
CA GLN A 574 -0.60 4.03 -8.27
C GLN A 574 -0.34 5.41 -7.62
N ARG A 575 -0.02 6.42 -8.43
CA ARG A 575 0.37 7.76 -7.97
C ARG A 575 -0.81 8.75 -7.98
N GLY A 576 -2.01 8.31 -8.38
CA GLY A 576 -3.14 9.20 -8.60
C GLY A 576 -3.04 10.00 -9.91
N LEU A 577 -2.15 9.61 -10.85
CA LEU A 577 -2.02 10.26 -12.16
C LEU A 577 -2.84 9.52 -13.22
N GLN A 578 -3.21 10.20 -14.31
CA GLN A 578 -4.06 9.65 -15.38
C GLN A 578 -3.52 8.31 -15.92
N ARG A 579 -4.38 7.28 -15.94
CA ARG A 579 -4.03 5.87 -16.25
C ARG A 579 -3.92 5.52 -17.74
N VAL A 580 -4.26 6.44 -18.64
CA VAL A 580 -4.23 6.23 -20.10
C VAL A 580 -3.60 7.45 -20.76
N ILE A 581 -2.34 7.32 -21.16
CA ILE A 581 -1.58 8.29 -21.94
C ILE A 581 -1.45 7.78 -23.39
N ASN A 582 -1.22 8.66 -24.36
CA ASN A 582 -1.11 8.32 -25.80
C ASN A 582 -2.30 7.56 -26.46
N SER A 583 -3.37 7.27 -25.72
CA SER A 583 -4.51 6.39 -26.06
C SER A 583 -4.26 4.89 -25.88
N ARG A 584 -3.28 4.49 -25.06
CA ARG A 584 -3.10 3.12 -24.56
C ARG A 584 -2.77 3.16 -23.07
N VAL A 585 -2.59 2.01 -22.45
CA VAL A 585 -2.23 1.87 -21.02
C VAL A 585 -0.92 1.09 -20.91
N ASP A 586 -0.06 1.45 -19.97
CA ASP A 586 1.13 0.67 -19.65
C ASP A 586 0.77 -0.65 -18.96
N MET A 587 1.63 -1.67 -19.06
CA MET A 587 1.56 -2.79 -18.12
C MET A 587 2.24 -2.40 -16.80
N GLY A 588 1.63 -2.72 -15.66
CA GLY A 588 2.16 -2.45 -14.32
C GLY A 588 1.41 -1.34 -13.57
N ALA A 589 1.85 -1.07 -12.34
CA ALA A 589 1.24 -0.13 -11.40
C ALA A 589 1.32 1.36 -11.80
N VAL A 590 2.19 1.72 -12.74
CA VAL A 590 2.55 3.09 -13.11
C VAL A 590 2.34 3.32 -14.59
N GLU A 591 1.80 4.49 -14.95
CA GLU A 591 1.71 4.96 -16.33
C GLU A 591 2.91 5.86 -16.70
N PHE A 592 3.61 5.60 -17.81
CA PHE A 592 4.78 6.37 -18.21
C PHE A 592 4.40 7.73 -18.81
N SER A 593 4.59 8.79 -18.03
CA SER A 593 4.27 10.17 -18.42
C SER A 593 5.31 10.87 -19.31
N GLY A 594 6.30 10.13 -19.82
CA GLY A 594 7.27 10.64 -20.79
C GLY A 594 6.76 10.54 -22.23
N SER A 595 7.24 11.41 -23.11
CA SER A 595 6.92 11.32 -24.54
C SER A 595 7.49 10.02 -25.12
N VAL A 596 6.61 9.15 -25.63
CA VAL A 596 7.02 7.90 -26.29
C VAL A 596 7.50 8.21 -27.72
N PRO A 597 8.72 7.80 -28.10
CA PRO A 597 9.32 8.14 -29.38
C PRO A 597 8.80 7.21 -30.49
N VAL A 598 8.18 7.79 -31.51
CA VAL A 598 7.59 7.07 -32.63
C VAL A 598 8.62 6.95 -33.76
N LEU A 599 8.81 5.74 -34.30
CA LEU A 599 9.51 5.55 -35.57
C LEU A 599 8.65 6.05 -36.73
N SER A 600 9.18 6.98 -37.50
CA SER A 600 8.51 7.56 -38.67
C SER A 600 9.31 7.30 -39.96
N GLN A 601 8.58 7.03 -41.03
CA GLN A 601 9.11 6.83 -42.39
C GLN A 601 8.79 8.08 -43.22
N ILE A 602 9.79 8.65 -43.90
CA ILE A 602 9.65 9.91 -44.65
C ILE A 602 9.09 9.62 -46.07
N ASP A 603 9.90 9.08 -46.97
CA ASP A 603 9.46 8.60 -48.30
C ASP A 603 10.48 7.60 -48.87
N ILE A 604 10.10 6.32 -48.96
CA ILE A 604 10.96 5.23 -49.45
C ILE A 604 10.78 4.92 -50.94
N SER A 605 9.92 5.65 -51.66
CA SER A 605 9.60 5.34 -53.08
C SER A 605 10.85 5.25 -53.96
N ALA A 606 11.83 6.13 -53.71
CA ALA A 606 13.13 6.15 -54.37
C ALA A 606 14.00 4.90 -54.14
N LEU A 607 13.75 4.11 -53.08
CA LEU A 607 14.43 2.84 -52.84
C LEU A 607 13.76 1.69 -53.62
N SER A 608 12.42 1.72 -53.76
CA SER A 608 11.62 0.68 -54.44
C SER A 608 11.58 0.79 -55.97
N GLU A 609 12.13 1.86 -56.54
CA GLU A 609 12.24 2.07 -57.99
C GLU A 609 13.72 2.18 -58.42
N MET A 610 14.66 1.66 -57.60
CA MET A 610 16.10 1.84 -57.84
C MET A 610 16.65 0.81 -58.83
N GLU A 611 16.98 1.28 -60.04
CA GLU A 611 17.82 0.57 -61.00
C GLU A 611 19.31 0.86 -60.73
N ILE A 612 20.09 -0.19 -60.48
CA ILE A 612 21.55 -0.15 -60.26
C ILE A 612 22.22 -0.90 -61.41
N THR A 613 23.38 -0.46 -61.91
CA THR A 613 24.16 -1.26 -62.88
C THR A 613 25.17 -2.15 -62.15
N GLU A 614 25.31 -3.38 -62.60
CA GLU A 614 26.35 -4.31 -62.15
C GLU A 614 27.76 -3.68 -62.26
N ASN A 615 28.67 -4.11 -61.38
CA ASN A 615 30.03 -3.58 -61.19
C ASN A 615 30.13 -2.08 -60.81
N THR A 616 29.01 -1.41 -60.50
CA THR A 616 29.04 -0.04 -59.96
C THR A 616 29.14 0.01 -58.43
N GLN A 617 29.73 1.11 -57.93
CA GLN A 617 29.77 1.42 -56.50
C GLN A 617 28.41 1.95 -56.04
N VAL A 618 27.86 1.34 -55.01
CA VAL A 618 26.64 1.75 -54.31
C VAL A 618 27.03 2.43 -52.98
N ASP A 619 26.30 3.49 -52.64
CA ASP A 619 26.36 4.19 -51.36
C ASP A 619 24.96 4.80 -51.11
N ILE A 620 24.15 4.15 -50.27
CA ILE A 620 22.76 4.52 -49.97
C ILE A 620 22.63 4.61 -48.44
N ASN A 621 22.10 5.72 -47.93
CA ASN A 621 21.96 5.90 -46.49
C ASN A 621 20.51 5.74 -46.02
N LEU A 622 20.23 4.74 -45.19
CA LEU A 622 18.90 4.53 -44.62
C LEU A 622 18.46 5.62 -43.63
N SER A 623 19.38 6.37 -43.01
CA SER A 623 19.01 7.46 -42.08
C SER A 623 18.31 8.64 -42.76
N ASP A 624 18.38 8.73 -44.09
CA ASP A 624 17.71 9.79 -44.85
C ASP A 624 16.20 9.50 -45.04
N TYR A 625 15.77 8.27 -44.70
CA TYR A 625 14.43 7.74 -44.97
C TYR A 625 13.61 7.42 -43.71
N PHE A 626 14.26 7.24 -42.56
CA PHE A 626 13.65 6.84 -41.29
C PHE A 626 14.16 7.73 -40.14
N THR A 627 13.26 8.18 -39.26
CA THR A 627 13.62 9.02 -38.10
C THR A 627 12.77 8.69 -36.87
N SER A 628 13.36 8.77 -35.68
CA SER A 628 12.63 8.79 -34.41
C SER A 628 12.12 10.20 -34.10
N THR A 629 10.91 10.34 -33.56
CA THR A 629 10.32 11.68 -33.27
C THR A 629 11.03 12.46 -32.16
N ASP A 630 11.83 11.81 -31.31
CA ASP A 630 12.67 12.46 -30.30
C ASP A 630 14.09 12.79 -30.80
N GLY A 631 14.47 12.27 -31.97
CA GLY A 631 15.83 12.36 -32.51
C GLY A 631 16.83 11.37 -31.88
N GLY A 632 16.35 10.29 -31.24
CA GLY A 632 17.18 9.18 -30.75
C GLY A 632 17.91 8.43 -31.85
N ASP A 633 18.95 7.69 -31.47
CA ASP A 633 19.80 6.93 -32.40
C ASP A 633 19.04 5.74 -32.99
N LEU A 634 19.33 5.42 -34.25
CA LEU A 634 18.69 4.34 -35.00
C LEU A 634 19.69 3.26 -35.40
N THR A 635 19.29 2.01 -35.20
CA THR A 635 20.02 0.83 -35.67
C THR A 635 19.33 0.19 -36.88
N TYR A 636 20.12 -0.40 -37.77
CA TYR A 636 19.66 -0.89 -39.07
C TYR A 636 20.15 -2.31 -39.35
N ALA A 637 19.23 -3.19 -39.75
CA ALA A 637 19.56 -4.51 -40.29
C ALA A 637 18.88 -4.70 -41.65
N VAL A 638 19.61 -5.26 -42.62
CA VAL A 638 19.09 -5.51 -43.97
C VAL A 638 19.49 -6.92 -44.40
N THR A 639 18.51 -7.71 -44.85
CA THR A 639 18.72 -9.01 -45.49
C THR A 639 18.25 -8.96 -46.95
N GLY A 640 18.68 -9.92 -47.77
CA GLY A 640 18.37 -9.95 -49.21
C GLY A 640 19.25 -9.05 -50.08
N LEU A 641 20.31 -8.45 -49.53
CA LEU A 641 21.26 -7.60 -50.26
C LEU A 641 21.89 -8.32 -51.47
N PRO A 642 22.02 -7.66 -52.64
CA PRO A 642 22.82 -8.12 -53.77
C PRO A 642 24.27 -8.46 -53.39
N ALA A 643 24.87 -9.42 -54.11
CA ALA A 643 26.26 -9.80 -53.90
C ALA A 643 27.21 -8.58 -54.00
N GLY A 644 28.11 -8.46 -53.03
CA GLY A 644 29.10 -7.38 -52.95
C GLY A 644 28.66 -6.12 -52.17
N LEU A 645 27.38 -6.04 -51.75
CA LEU A 645 26.88 -4.98 -50.87
C LEU A 645 26.85 -5.40 -49.39
N SER A 646 26.92 -4.43 -48.49
CA SER A 646 26.84 -4.60 -47.04
C SER A 646 26.20 -3.39 -46.37
N VAL A 647 25.58 -3.56 -45.19
CA VAL A 647 25.00 -2.46 -44.40
C VAL A 647 25.82 -2.20 -43.13
N ASN A 648 26.05 -0.93 -42.82
CA ASN A 648 26.52 -0.49 -41.51
C ASN A 648 25.31 -0.31 -40.57
N ALA A 649 25.28 -1.06 -39.47
CA ALA A 649 24.15 -1.09 -38.56
C ALA A 649 23.98 0.16 -37.66
N GLU A 650 25.03 0.97 -37.48
CA GLU A 650 25.01 2.20 -36.66
C GLU A 650 24.65 3.44 -37.50
N THR A 651 25.00 3.45 -38.79
CA THR A 651 24.76 4.61 -39.66
C THR A 651 23.63 4.42 -40.66
N GLY A 652 23.23 3.18 -40.94
CA GLY A 652 22.26 2.86 -42.00
C GLY A 652 22.84 2.86 -43.42
N ALA A 653 24.15 3.05 -43.58
CA ALA A 653 24.80 3.08 -44.89
C ALA A 653 24.90 1.69 -45.53
N ILE A 654 24.16 1.44 -46.60
CA ILE A 654 24.33 0.31 -47.51
C ILE A 654 25.40 0.70 -48.55
N SER A 655 26.53 0.01 -48.55
CA SER A 655 27.65 0.31 -49.44
C SER A 655 28.40 -0.93 -49.93
N GLY A 656 29.02 -0.81 -51.10
CA GLY A 656 29.81 -1.87 -51.73
C GLY A 656 29.87 -1.69 -53.25
N ILE A 657 30.45 -2.67 -53.95
CA ILE A 657 30.34 -2.78 -55.41
C ILE A 657 29.41 -3.96 -55.66
N VAL A 658 28.32 -3.76 -56.40
CA VAL A 658 27.39 -4.86 -56.70
C VAL A 658 27.95 -5.74 -57.82
N THR A 659 27.94 -7.06 -57.63
CA THR A 659 28.58 -8.03 -58.54
C THR A 659 27.65 -9.15 -59.02
N GLU A 660 26.34 -8.91 -59.01
CA GLU A 660 25.33 -9.86 -59.50
C GLU A 660 24.08 -9.13 -60.00
N ALA A 661 23.81 -9.22 -61.30
CA ALA A 661 22.59 -8.74 -61.92
C ALA A 661 21.35 -9.60 -61.56
N GLY A 662 20.22 -8.96 -61.29
CA GLY A 662 18.99 -9.61 -60.88
C GLY A 662 18.00 -8.67 -60.17
N THR A 663 16.86 -9.21 -59.76
CA THR A 663 15.87 -8.52 -58.91
C THR A 663 16.00 -9.05 -57.48
N PHE A 664 16.19 -8.15 -56.51
CA PHE A 664 16.47 -8.49 -55.11
C PHE A 664 15.43 -7.84 -54.20
N THR A 665 14.81 -8.64 -53.32
CA THR A 665 13.92 -8.15 -52.27
C THR A 665 14.74 -7.91 -51.00
N LEU A 666 14.90 -6.64 -50.63
CA LEU A 666 15.52 -6.21 -49.38
C LEU A 666 14.48 -6.24 -48.26
N SER A 667 14.73 -6.99 -47.19
CA SER A 667 13.98 -6.89 -45.94
C SER A 667 14.77 -6.01 -44.96
N ILE A 668 14.31 -4.79 -44.76
CA ILE A 668 14.93 -3.78 -43.88
C ILE A 668 14.22 -3.81 -42.52
N ARG A 669 14.99 -3.87 -41.44
CA ARG A 669 14.55 -3.60 -40.06
C ARG A 669 15.27 -2.35 -39.57
N ILE A 670 14.50 -1.40 -39.06
CA ILE A 670 15.00 -0.22 -38.34
C ILE A 670 14.52 -0.34 -36.91
N GLU A 671 15.40 -0.11 -35.94
CA GLU A 671 15.11 -0.27 -34.51
C GLU A 671 15.81 0.85 -33.73
N ASN A 672 15.06 1.60 -32.93
CA ASN A 672 15.63 2.71 -32.14
C ASN A 672 16.31 2.21 -30.85
N ASP A 673 16.95 3.13 -30.13
CA ASP A 673 17.51 2.93 -28.79
C ASP A 673 16.49 2.53 -27.70
N TYR A 674 15.23 2.33 -28.08
CA TYR A 674 14.11 1.91 -27.24
C TYR A 674 13.49 0.57 -27.65
N GLY A 675 14.10 -0.16 -28.61
CA GLY A 675 13.64 -1.48 -29.07
C GLY A 675 12.35 -1.48 -29.90
N LEU A 676 11.74 -0.30 -30.14
CA LEU A 676 10.66 -0.16 -31.10
C LEU A 676 11.24 -0.32 -32.51
N PHE A 677 10.60 -1.15 -33.33
CA PHE A 677 11.09 -1.47 -34.66
C PHE A 677 10.05 -1.31 -35.77
N LEU A 678 10.55 -0.97 -36.95
CA LEU A 678 9.79 -0.95 -38.20
C LEU A 678 10.45 -1.93 -39.18
N ASN A 679 9.66 -2.89 -39.68
CA ASN A 679 10.07 -3.78 -40.75
C ASN A 679 9.51 -3.27 -42.09
N LYS A 680 10.34 -3.26 -43.14
CA LYS A 680 9.97 -2.77 -44.47
C LYS A 680 10.63 -3.61 -45.57
N GLU A 681 9.82 -4.09 -46.51
CA GLU A 681 10.32 -4.74 -47.73
C GLU A 681 10.37 -3.76 -48.90
N VAL A 682 11.43 -3.88 -49.71
CA VAL A 682 11.76 -3.02 -50.86
C VAL A 682 12.32 -3.90 -51.97
N GLU A 683 11.93 -3.69 -53.23
CA GLU A 683 12.52 -4.38 -54.38
C GLU A 683 13.56 -3.47 -55.06
N VAL A 684 14.72 -4.03 -55.41
CA VAL A 684 15.82 -3.34 -56.11
C VAL A 684 16.21 -4.15 -57.34
N ILE A 685 16.45 -3.46 -58.47
CA ILE A 685 16.79 -4.09 -59.75
C ILE A 685 18.24 -3.79 -60.09
N VAL A 686 19.06 -4.82 -60.21
CA VAL A 686 20.43 -4.73 -60.71
C VAL A 686 20.45 -5.15 -62.17
N LEU A 687 20.66 -4.18 -63.06
CA LEU A 687 20.83 -4.38 -64.49
C LEU A 687 22.26 -4.86 -64.78
N ALA A 688 22.42 -5.88 -65.63
CA ALA A 688 23.73 -6.36 -66.06
C ALA A 688 24.55 -5.26 -66.75
N GLU A 689 25.87 -5.30 -66.59
CA GLU A 689 26.76 -4.36 -67.28
C GLU A 689 26.66 -4.59 -68.81
N PRO A 690 26.47 -3.54 -69.63
CA PRO A 690 26.27 -3.71 -71.07
C PRO A 690 27.54 -4.23 -71.74
N GLU A 691 27.46 -5.40 -72.37
CA GLU A 691 28.59 -6.01 -73.10
C GLU A 691 29.17 -5.04 -74.14
N VAL A 692 30.47 -4.76 -74.01
CA VAL A 692 31.22 -3.99 -75.00
C VAL A 692 31.71 -4.95 -76.09
N GLU A 693 31.02 -4.98 -77.23
CA GLU A 693 31.51 -5.69 -78.42
C GLU A 693 32.88 -5.12 -78.85
N GLU A 694 33.96 -5.88 -78.65
CA GLU A 694 35.23 -5.61 -79.33
C GLU A 694 35.07 -5.85 -80.85
N PRO A 695 35.60 -4.96 -81.72
CA PRO A 695 35.46 -5.12 -83.16
C PRO A 695 36.24 -6.33 -83.68
N GLU A 696 35.55 -7.21 -84.44
CA GLU A 696 36.14 -8.44 -84.98
C GLU A 696 37.42 -8.20 -85.81
N ALA A 697 38.41 -9.08 -85.65
CA ALA A 697 39.68 -8.98 -86.35
C ALA A 697 39.57 -9.38 -87.84
N GLU A 698 39.97 -8.47 -88.73
CA GLU A 698 39.88 -8.63 -90.18
C GLU A 698 40.69 -9.84 -90.70
N VAL A 699 39.99 -10.82 -91.29
CA VAL A 699 40.60 -12.05 -91.81
C VAL A 699 41.36 -11.78 -93.11
N LYS A 700 42.67 -11.97 -93.10
CA LYS A 700 43.50 -11.96 -94.31
C LYS A 700 43.54 -13.33 -94.98
N GLU A 701 43.03 -13.40 -96.21
CA GLU A 701 43.14 -14.59 -97.06
C GLU A 701 44.60 -14.88 -97.46
N THR A 702 44.91 -16.16 -97.63
CA THR A 702 46.24 -16.65 -98.03
C THR A 702 46.29 -16.95 -99.53
N GLU A 703 46.86 -16.06 -100.33
CA GLU A 703 47.35 -16.42 -101.67
C GLU A 703 48.72 -17.10 -101.59
N THR A 704 49.01 -17.97 -102.58
CA THR A 704 50.20 -18.83 -102.60
C THR A 704 50.92 -18.68 -103.94
N GLU A 705 52.10 -18.05 -103.95
CA GLU A 705 53.03 -18.08 -105.07
C GLU A 705 54.45 -18.51 -104.64
N ALA A 706 55.29 -18.86 -105.61
CA ALA A 706 56.42 -19.77 -105.43
C ALA A 706 57.81 -19.11 -105.43
N GLU A 707 58.80 -19.94 -105.12
CA GLU A 707 60.25 -19.77 -105.16
C GLU A 707 60.83 -18.57 -105.96
N THR A 708 61.80 -17.87 -105.35
CA THR A 708 63.20 -17.99 -105.83
C THR A 708 64.24 -17.49 -104.81
N SER A 709 65.51 -17.78 -105.08
CA SER A 709 66.63 -17.71 -104.14
C SER A 709 67.31 -16.35 -104.02
N SER A 710 67.89 -16.03 -102.84
CA SER A 710 69.35 -16.14 -102.60
C SER A 710 69.96 -15.15 -101.58
N SER A 711 70.99 -15.65 -100.88
CA SER A 711 72.18 -14.94 -100.34
C SER A 711 72.08 -13.94 -99.16
N SER A 712 72.88 -14.25 -98.12
CA SER A 712 73.70 -13.31 -97.30
C SER A 712 73.00 -12.30 -96.37
N SER A 713 73.64 -11.77 -95.31
CA SER A 713 74.68 -12.30 -94.39
C SER A 713 74.91 -11.31 -93.24
N SER A 714 75.24 -11.81 -92.04
CA SER A 714 75.90 -11.12 -90.91
C SER A 714 75.26 -9.85 -90.30
N GLY A 715 75.43 -9.67 -88.98
CA GLY A 715 75.00 -8.45 -88.27
C GLY A 715 74.81 -8.66 -86.77
N GLY A 716 75.86 -8.41 -85.97
CA GLY A 716 75.83 -8.51 -84.51
C GLY A 716 75.35 -7.23 -83.79
N PRO A 717 75.28 -7.24 -82.44
CA PRO A 717 74.48 -6.28 -81.67
C PRO A 717 75.28 -5.12 -81.03
N ILE A 718 74.60 -4.00 -80.73
CA ILE A 718 75.11 -2.89 -79.88
C ILE A 718 73.96 -2.37 -78.98
N ASN A 719 74.30 -1.76 -77.84
CA ASN A 719 73.41 -1.39 -76.72
C ASN A 719 73.19 0.18 -76.62
N PRO A 720 72.88 0.86 -75.49
CA PRO A 720 71.75 1.82 -75.41
C PRO A 720 72.14 3.30 -75.07
N TRP A 721 71.31 4.02 -74.27
CA TRP A 721 71.37 5.45 -73.76
C TRP A 721 70.45 6.42 -74.54
N PHE A 722 69.84 7.51 -74.02
CA PHE A 722 69.79 8.24 -72.72
C PHE A 722 68.44 9.06 -72.63
N ALA A 723 67.74 9.27 -71.49
CA ALA A 723 67.88 10.30 -70.40
C ALA A 723 67.61 11.79 -70.79
N ALA A 724 67.00 12.70 -69.99
CA ALA A 724 66.30 12.63 -68.68
C ALA A 724 65.53 13.95 -68.27
N LEU A 725 64.55 13.82 -67.35
CA LEU A 725 64.05 14.71 -66.26
C LEU A 725 64.20 16.27 -66.30
N ILE A 726 63.08 17.01 -66.08
CA ILE A 726 62.90 18.41 -65.53
C ILE A 726 61.46 18.49 -64.91
N ALA A 727 61.00 19.11 -63.79
CA ALA A 727 61.44 20.07 -62.73
C ALA A 727 60.89 21.54 -62.84
N MET A 728 60.42 22.33 -61.84
CA MET A 728 59.99 22.20 -60.40
C MET A 728 59.39 23.58 -59.91
N ILE A 729 59.03 23.78 -58.61
CA ILE A 729 58.82 25.08 -57.84
C ILE A 729 57.38 25.71 -57.88
N ALA A 730 56.82 26.49 -56.91
CA ALA A 730 56.77 26.46 -55.41
C ALA A 730 55.87 27.61 -54.79
N PHE A 731 55.41 27.44 -53.53
CA PHE A 731 55.06 28.45 -52.47
C PHE A 731 53.93 29.51 -52.59
N VAL A 732 53.06 29.62 -51.55
CA VAL A 732 52.77 30.79 -50.65
C VAL A 732 51.54 30.51 -49.73
N ARG A 733 51.41 31.20 -48.57
CA ARG A 733 50.38 30.95 -47.52
C ARG A 733 49.87 32.24 -46.84
N VAL A 734 48.57 32.61 -47.02
CA VAL A 734 47.73 33.55 -46.20
C VAL A 734 46.32 33.64 -46.85
N GLY A 735 45.20 33.99 -46.17
CA GLY A 735 44.95 34.19 -44.73
C GLY A 735 43.63 34.97 -44.42
N THR A 736 43.13 34.82 -43.18
CA THR A 736 42.06 35.62 -42.48
C THR A 736 40.63 35.76 -43.04
N ARG A 737 39.68 35.21 -42.26
CA ARG A 737 38.29 35.65 -41.93
C ARG A 737 37.63 36.83 -42.69
N VAL A 738 36.36 36.63 -43.04
CA VAL A 738 35.28 37.62 -42.94
C VAL A 738 34.10 36.99 -42.16
N LYS A 739 33.33 37.79 -41.42
CA LYS A 739 32.03 37.39 -40.85
C LYS A 739 30.89 37.94 -41.71
N ARG A 740 29.86 37.13 -41.98
CA ARG A 740 28.55 37.37 -41.35
C ARG A 740 27.77 36.08 -41.21
#